data_AF-A0A1F5Z541-F1
#
_entry.id   AF-A0A1F5Z541-F1
#
_cell.length_a   1.000
_cell.length_b   1.000
_cell.length_c   1.000
_cell.angle_alpha   90.00
_cell.angle_beta   90.00
_cell.angle_gamma   90.00
#
_symmetry.space_group_name_H-M   'P 1'
#
loop_
_entity.id
_entity.type
_entity.pdbx_description
1 polymer ?
#
loop_
_entity_poly.entity_id
_entity_poly.type
_entity_poly.pdbx_seq_one_letter_code
_entity_poly.pdbx_strand_id
1 'polypeptide(L)'
;MGFMIRSQILLNKNIISEVKKIAKSRGISQSETVRTLLEQALSGSHITGITETKQDYIQSLGNFKLKNPRIDGFKEIFSVGGKTPEIKIVGPEMFEEYLKTRNLPVDLEFELAEVCAELKKSSVTGTLVVRRAYVVPGLENPPGPRFLGLQSTKVAGAVKAIYDFAIEHEYYLKSGSSICVFIHPFLDPKPVTSPIMSGVQLPYGGYAAPLNDEASRVEVFAVWGNNEGVQSFDAIDRYVVDTKRQIILDKNCPQKSLMFCTTKKSQSEKIPVPQDRQFEQVLSDSEILEAGRVVYELSKKYGLRRVEFTYDGLETILFNESAPYKIYEKEIKNIDKVGEIFAISSEKDVEALRSLNTSKNKIVYIDKKIVEERAYDVLNSVAGLPEKYMVLYPGLSATAHAMRVLNDFGHTAIVVGNRIFKHNEKIIVKRVGSQIVIESLKNSAIKNLVVNLYDAKLYGRDLVGGKATNLSILKSKGYNVPHGLVLTTEFCQKPRNWDEVFKSIDLDKKKKYAVRSSADIEDKTDHAFAGQFETYLNTNYEDIPMKVREVIKSASAKRIHDYFASMGSDWSVKMAVVVQEMIDVDKSGGVFGKDLQTGDEDLIVMDVALGLGDGVVNGTAKTQRIIYSRSKNKLINDKAGNAKNLLTRMEIDSLVEMTFSVEKLIGEVQDIEWAIDKKGAIWLIQTRGLQ
;
A
#
# COMPACT_ATOMS: atom_id res chain seq x y z
N MET A 1 -35.14 -24.32 50.68
CA MET A 1 -33.99 -24.62 49.80
C MET A 1 -34.30 -25.71 48.76
N GLY A 2 -34.78 -26.91 49.14
CA GLY A 2 -35.09 -27.99 48.19
C GLY A 2 -36.19 -27.71 47.15
N PHE A 3 -37.16 -26.84 47.48
CA PHE A 3 -38.23 -26.43 46.55
C PHE A 3 -37.72 -25.47 45.45
N MET A 4 -36.82 -24.54 45.79
CA MET A 4 -36.17 -23.65 44.82
C MET A 4 -35.27 -24.43 43.86
N ILE A 5 -34.50 -25.39 44.37
CA ILE A 5 -33.60 -26.22 43.54
C ILE A 5 -34.40 -27.08 42.56
N ARG A 6 -35.51 -27.70 42.99
CA ARG A 6 -36.40 -28.45 42.08
C ARG A 6 -37.05 -27.57 41.02
N SER A 7 -37.47 -26.36 41.40
CA SER A 7 -38.07 -25.39 40.47
C SER A 7 -37.08 -24.96 39.37
N GLN A 8 -35.83 -24.64 39.76
CA GLN A 8 -34.76 -24.27 38.83
C GLN A 8 -34.43 -25.40 37.84
N ILE A 9 -34.36 -26.64 38.33
CA ILE A 9 -34.06 -27.83 37.50
C ILE A 9 -35.19 -28.12 36.50
N LEU A 10 -36.46 -27.95 36.90
CA LEU A 10 -37.59 -28.10 35.99
C LEU A 10 -37.61 -27.00 34.91
N LEU A 11 -37.32 -25.74 35.29
CA LEU A 11 -37.23 -24.63 34.35
C LEU A 11 -36.17 -24.90 33.27
N ASN A 12 -34.96 -25.30 33.69
CA ASN A 12 -33.86 -25.59 32.75
C ASN A 12 -34.17 -26.76 31.82
N LYS A 13 -34.87 -27.81 32.29
CA LYS A 13 -35.30 -28.93 31.43
C LYS A 13 -36.32 -28.51 30.39
N ASN A 14 -37.27 -27.64 30.73
CA ASN A 14 -38.25 -27.12 29.79
C ASN A 14 -37.58 -26.25 28.73
N ILE A 15 -36.69 -25.33 29.13
CA ILE A 15 -35.91 -24.48 28.22
C ILE A 15 -35.09 -25.33 27.24
N ILE A 16 -34.40 -26.36 27.73
CA ILE A 16 -33.62 -27.29 26.88
C ILE A 16 -34.49 -27.99 25.84
N SER A 17 -35.68 -28.45 26.25
CA SER A 17 -36.63 -29.11 25.35
C SER A 17 -37.12 -28.15 24.25
N GLU A 18 -37.39 -26.91 24.63
CA GLU A 18 -37.92 -25.88 23.74
C GLU A 18 -36.88 -25.41 22.72
N VAL A 19 -35.64 -25.17 23.17
CA VAL A 19 -34.47 -24.90 22.31
C VAL A 19 -34.29 -26.01 21.26
N LYS A 20 -34.36 -27.29 21.67
CA LYS A 20 -34.25 -28.42 20.73
C LYS A 20 -35.42 -28.49 19.73
N LYS A 21 -36.65 -28.23 20.19
CA LYS A 21 -37.86 -28.23 19.35
C LYS A 21 -37.75 -27.17 18.26
N ILE A 22 -37.39 -25.95 18.62
CA ILE A 22 -37.27 -24.80 17.69
C ILE A 22 -36.08 -24.98 16.75
N ALA A 23 -34.94 -25.43 17.27
CA ALA A 23 -33.78 -25.73 16.42
C ALA A 23 -34.08 -26.81 15.37
N LYS A 24 -34.98 -27.76 15.67
CA LYS A 24 -35.44 -28.78 14.72
C LYS A 24 -36.39 -28.23 13.69
N SER A 25 -37.36 -27.40 14.07
CA SER A 25 -38.28 -26.78 13.11
C SER A 25 -37.57 -25.82 12.14
N ARG A 26 -36.49 -25.18 12.60
CA ARG A 26 -35.66 -24.24 11.80
C ARG A 26 -34.50 -24.90 11.05
N GLY A 27 -34.34 -26.23 11.14
CA GLY A 27 -33.28 -26.95 10.41
C GLY A 27 -31.84 -26.68 10.91
N ILE A 28 -31.68 -26.07 12.09
CA ILE A 28 -30.38 -25.70 12.68
C ILE A 28 -29.98 -26.60 13.85
N SER A 29 -30.59 -27.78 14.02
CA SER A 29 -30.36 -28.67 15.18
C SER A 29 -28.90 -29.08 15.41
N GLN A 30 -28.08 -29.08 14.37
CA GLN A 30 -26.64 -29.38 14.47
C GLN A 30 -25.75 -28.13 14.56
N SER A 31 -26.34 -26.93 14.61
CA SER A 31 -25.60 -25.68 14.78
C SER A 31 -24.91 -25.64 16.14
N GLU A 32 -23.67 -25.18 16.15
CA GLU A 32 -22.92 -24.97 17.38
C GLU A 32 -23.56 -23.89 18.27
N THR A 33 -24.30 -22.94 17.69
CA THR A 33 -25.15 -21.99 18.44
C THR A 33 -26.16 -22.73 19.34
N VAL A 34 -26.77 -23.79 18.81
CA VAL A 34 -27.73 -24.61 19.58
C VAL A 34 -27.00 -25.37 20.69
N ARG A 35 -25.77 -25.85 20.45
CA ARG A 35 -24.94 -26.46 21.51
C ARG A 35 -24.62 -25.45 22.62
N THR A 36 -24.15 -24.26 22.27
CA THR A 36 -23.82 -23.20 23.24
C THR A 36 -25.04 -22.79 24.07
N LEU A 37 -26.21 -22.63 23.44
CA LEU A 37 -27.46 -22.33 24.15
C LEU A 37 -27.88 -23.46 25.09
N LEU A 38 -27.70 -24.72 24.67
CA LEU A 38 -27.94 -25.88 25.52
C LEU A 38 -26.97 -25.95 26.70
N GLU A 39 -25.69 -25.61 26.50
CA GLU A 39 -24.69 -25.53 27.57
C GLU A 39 -25.02 -24.41 28.57
N GLN A 40 -25.45 -23.23 28.09
CA GLN A 40 -25.91 -22.13 28.94
C GLN A 40 -27.15 -22.51 29.75
N ALA A 41 -28.08 -23.25 29.15
CA ALA A 41 -29.27 -23.76 29.84
C ALA A 41 -28.88 -24.77 30.93
N LEU A 42 -27.85 -25.59 30.67
CA LEU A 42 -27.31 -26.55 31.62
C LEU A 42 -26.55 -25.87 32.77
N SER A 43 -25.87 -24.74 32.52
CA SER A 43 -25.17 -23.96 33.55
C SER A 43 -26.08 -23.07 34.40
N GLY A 44 -27.39 -23.05 34.11
CA GLY A 44 -28.37 -22.25 34.86
C GLY A 44 -28.37 -20.76 34.55
N SER A 45 -27.79 -20.38 33.40
CA SER A 45 -27.87 -19.00 32.90
C SER A 45 -29.32 -18.66 32.52
N HIS A 46 -29.74 -17.42 32.77
CA HIS A 46 -31.09 -16.98 32.42
C HIS A 46 -31.21 -16.88 30.89
N ILE A 47 -32.01 -17.78 30.30
CA ILE A 47 -32.35 -17.77 28.88
C ILE A 47 -33.74 -17.14 28.74
N THR A 48 -33.84 -16.01 28.05
CA THR A 48 -35.08 -15.25 27.84
C THR A 48 -35.36 -15.06 26.35
N GLY A 49 -36.64 -14.91 25.96
CA GLY A 49 -37.02 -14.57 24.57
C GLY A 49 -37.05 -15.78 23.62
N ILE A 50 -37.54 -16.93 24.08
CA ILE A 50 -37.87 -18.07 23.22
C ILE A 50 -39.35 -17.92 22.83
N THR A 51 -39.64 -17.69 21.55
CA THR A 51 -41.01 -17.62 21.05
C THR A 51 -41.26 -18.64 19.95
N GLU A 52 -42.46 -19.24 19.91
CA GLU A 52 -42.81 -20.21 18.85
C GLU A 52 -42.96 -19.55 17.48
N THR A 53 -43.29 -18.25 17.44
CA THR A 53 -43.40 -17.42 16.24
C THR A 53 -42.07 -16.79 15.87
N LYS A 54 -41.56 -17.08 14.66
CA LYS A 54 -40.38 -16.41 14.11
C LYS A 54 -40.63 -14.90 14.02
N GLN A 55 -39.86 -14.11 14.79
CA GLN A 55 -39.72 -12.68 14.57
C GLN A 55 -38.55 -12.45 13.60
N ASP A 56 -38.70 -11.49 12.68
CA ASP A 56 -37.67 -11.10 11.71
C ASP A 56 -36.83 -9.95 12.32
N TYR A 57 -35.83 -10.31 13.12
CA TYR A 57 -34.92 -9.33 13.73
C TYR A 57 -33.81 -8.89 12.77
N ILE A 58 -33.53 -9.68 11.73
CA ILE A 58 -32.48 -9.42 10.77
C ILE A 58 -33.09 -8.98 9.44
N GLN A 59 -32.82 -7.73 9.08
CA GLN A 59 -33.38 -7.10 7.90
C GLN A 59 -32.44 -7.25 6.70
N SER A 60 -33.02 -7.50 5.52
CA SER A 60 -32.28 -7.37 4.25
C SER A 60 -32.15 -5.89 3.85
N LEU A 61 -31.17 -5.56 3.02
CA LEU A 61 -30.85 -4.17 2.63
C LEU A 61 -32.06 -3.34 2.18
N GLY A 62 -32.95 -3.92 1.36
CA GLY A 62 -34.15 -3.24 0.85
C GLY A 62 -35.23 -2.97 1.90
N ASN A 63 -35.24 -3.74 3.00
CA ASN A 63 -36.24 -3.62 4.06
C ASN A 63 -35.82 -2.62 5.14
N PHE A 64 -34.53 -2.32 5.27
CA PHE A 64 -34.00 -1.42 6.29
C PHE A 64 -34.26 0.05 5.96
N LYS A 65 -35.14 0.71 6.72
CA LYS A 65 -35.63 2.07 6.42
C LYS A 65 -34.88 3.21 7.10
N LEU A 66 -34.20 2.94 8.21
CA LEU A 66 -33.51 3.99 8.96
C LEU A 66 -32.31 4.53 8.17
N LYS A 67 -32.09 5.85 8.28
CA LYS A 67 -30.93 6.50 7.66
C LYS A 67 -29.68 6.11 8.42
N ASN A 68 -28.71 5.55 7.72
CA ASN A 68 -27.45 5.10 8.28
C ASN A 68 -26.37 5.19 7.20
N PRO A 69 -25.39 6.10 7.28
CA PRO A 69 -24.42 6.34 6.20
C PRO A 69 -23.67 5.09 5.72
N ARG A 70 -23.37 4.14 6.62
CA ARG A 70 -22.66 2.91 6.26
C ARG A 70 -23.54 1.91 5.52
N ILE A 71 -24.82 1.83 5.87
CA ILE A 71 -25.79 0.93 5.21
C ILE A 71 -26.30 1.58 3.91
N ASP A 72 -26.59 2.89 3.96
CA ASP A 72 -27.08 3.66 2.84
C ASP A 72 -26.07 3.68 1.69
N GLY A 73 -24.77 3.62 1.96
CA GLY A 73 -23.74 3.45 0.92
C GLY A 73 -23.98 2.23 0.02
N PHE A 74 -24.41 1.09 0.58
CA PHE A 74 -24.78 -0.09 -0.21
C PHE A 74 -26.04 0.15 -1.06
N LYS A 75 -27.05 0.84 -0.50
CA LYS A 75 -28.26 1.21 -1.23
C LYS A 75 -27.96 2.16 -2.39
N GLU A 76 -27.07 3.13 -2.16
CA GLU A 76 -26.62 4.09 -3.17
C GLU A 76 -26.00 3.36 -4.35
N ILE A 77 -25.04 2.45 -4.09
CA ILE A 77 -24.36 1.64 -5.11
C ILE A 77 -25.38 0.81 -5.90
N PHE A 78 -26.26 0.08 -5.20
CA PHE A 78 -27.28 -0.74 -5.84
C PHE A 78 -28.20 0.11 -6.75
N SER A 79 -28.53 1.33 -6.33
CA SER A 79 -29.42 2.22 -7.09
C SER A 79 -28.84 2.76 -8.39
N VAL A 80 -27.53 2.62 -8.61
CA VAL A 80 -26.84 2.99 -9.86
C VAL A 80 -26.37 1.76 -10.65
N GLY A 81 -26.87 0.58 -10.28
CA GLY A 81 -26.55 -0.69 -10.93
C GLY A 81 -25.17 -1.25 -10.57
N GLY A 82 -24.51 -0.73 -9.53
CA GLY A 82 -23.27 -1.32 -9.03
C GLY A 82 -23.55 -2.63 -8.28
N LYS A 83 -22.68 -3.63 -8.42
CA LYS A 83 -22.80 -4.89 -7.70
C LYS A 83 -22.24 -4.77 -6.28
N THR A 84 -23.01 -5.19 -5.29
CA THR A 84 -22.61 -5.19 -3.87
C THR A 84 -22.68 -6.62 -3.30
N PRO A 85 -21.93 -6.93 -2.23
CA PRO A 85 -22.25 -8.11 -1.44
C PRO A 85 -23.68 -8.05 -0.90
N GLU A 86 -24.27 -9.23 -0.69
CA GLU A 86 -25.46 -9.32 0.14
C GLU A 86 -25.12 -8.93 1.58
N ILE A 87 -25.91 -8.03 2.17
CA ILE A 87 -25.76 -7.62 3.56
C ILE A 87 -27.05 -7.87 4.35
N LYS A 88 -26.88 -8.26 5.61
CA LYS A 88 -27.95 -8.54 6.56
C LYS A 88 -27.74 -7.68 7.80
N ILE A 89 -28.79 -7.02 8.26
CA ILE A 89 -28.70 -5.90 9.20
C ILE A 89 -29.44 -6.27 10.48
N VAL A 90 -28.75 -6.18 11.61
CA VAL A 90 -29.35 -6.19 12.95
C VAL A 90 -29.62 -4.74 13.32
N GLY A 91 -30.91 -4.39 13.41
CA GLY A 91 -31.38 -3.03 13.66
C GLY A 91 -31.14 -2.55 15.09
N PRO A 92 -31.38 -1.25 15.37
CA PRO A 92 -31.16 -0.66 16.69
C PRO A 92 -32.09 -1.22 17.78
N GLU A 93 -33.26 -1.75 17.41
CA GLU A 93 -34.21 -2.39 18.32
C GLU A 93 -33.56 -3.52 19.14
N MET A 94 -32.64 -4.26 18.52
CA MET A 94 -31.90 -5.35 19.18
C MET A 94 -30.82 -4.85 20.12
N PHE A 95 -30.22 -3.70 19.82
CA PHE A 95 -29.33 -3.05 20.76
C PHE A 95 -30.10 -2.54 21.99
N GLU A 96 -31.29 -1.96 21.81
CA GLU A 96 -32.12 -1.50 22.93
C GLU A 96 -32.58 -2.64 23.84
N GLU A 97 -32.87 -3.80 23.28
CA GLU A 97 -33.17 -5.01 24.06
C GLU A 97 -31.92 -5.52 24.80
N TYR A 98 -30.79 -5.61 24.10
CA TYR A 98 -29.50 -6.01 24.69
C TYR A 98 -29.05 -5.07 25.83
N LEU A 99 -29.32 -3.77 25.71
CA LEU A 99 -29.02 -2.78 26.75
C LEU A 99 -29.74 -3.09 28.07
N LYS A 100 -30.96 -3.65 28.00
CA LYS A 100 -31.78 -4.02 29.17
C LYS A 100 -31.34 -5.35 29.79
N THR A 101 -31.03 -6.35 28.97
CA THR A 101 -30.83 -7.74 29.40
C THR A 101 -29.37 -8.15 29.53
N ARG A 102 -28.46 -7.41 28.89
CA ARG A 102 -27.04 -7.76 28.67
C ARG A 102 -26.85 -9.12 27.98
N ASN A 103 -27.87 -9.58 27.26
CA ASN A 103 -27.87 -10.85 26.53
C ASN A 103 -28.61 -10.68 25.20
N LEU A 104 -28.13 -11.35 24.14
CA LEU A 104 -28.88 -11.36 22.88
C LEU A 104 -30.14 -12.23 23.06
N PRO A 105 -31.27 -11.86 22.46
CA PRO A 105 -32.44 -12.73 22.41
C PRO A 105 -32.08 -14.06 21.74
N VAL A 106 -32.61 -15.17 22.28
CA VAL A 106 -32.34 -16.51 21.72
C VAL A 106 -32.82 -16.60 20.28
N ASP A 107 -33.98 -16.04 19.98
CA ASP A 107 -34.54 -16.04 18.63
C ASP A 107 -33.64 -15.26 17.64
N LEU A 108 -32.97 -14.19 18.09
CA LEU A 108 -31.95 -13.50 17.29
C LEU A 108 -30.71 -14.38 17.10
N GLU A 109 -30.24 -15.10 18.12
CA GLU A 109 -29.10 -16.03 17.96
C GLU A 109 -29.42 -17.17 16.96
N PHE A 110 -30.66 -17.67 16.95
CA PHE A 110 -31.13 -18.63 15.94
C PHE A 110 -31.19 -18.03 14.54
N GLU A 111 -31.75 -16.83 14.40
CA GLU A 111 -31.84 -16.15 13.10
C GLU A 111 -30.44 -15.80 12.56
N LEU A 112 -29.51 -15.38 13.42
CA LEU A 112 -28.10 -15.19 13.08
C LEU A 112 -27.50 -16.49 12.52
N ALA A 113 -27.78 -17.65 13.13
CA ALA A 113 -27.27 -18.93 12.64
C ALA A 113 -27.83 -19.28 11.24
N GLU A 114 -29.12 -19.05 10.99
CA GLU A 114 -29.77 -19.24 9.68
C GLU A 114 -29.13 -18.33 8.62
N VAL A 115 -29.07 -17.03 8.90
CA VAL A 115 -28.51 -16.02 8.01
C VAL A 115 -27.04 -16.29 7.71
N CYS A 116 -26.25 -16.66 8.73
CA CYS A 116 -24.84 -16.98 8.55
C CYS A 116 -24.64 -18.23 7.68
N ALA A 117 -25.55 -19.22 7.75
CA ALA A 117 -25.50 -20.41 6.92
C ALA A 117 -25.83 -20.14 5.45
N GLU A 118 -26.66 -19.12 5.17
CA GLU A 118 -26.94 -18.62 3.84
C GLU A 118 -25.76 -17.79 3.29
N LEU A 119 -25.36 -16.73 3.99
CA LEU A 119 -24.33 -15.79 3.54
C LEU A 119 -22.99 -16.46 3.24
N LYS A 120 -22.60 -17.47 4.02
CA LYS A 120 -21.30 -18.16 3.83
C LYS A 120 -21.21 -18.89 2.49
N LYS A 121 -22.34 -19.22 1.85
CA LYS A 121 -22.35 -19.86 0.51
C LYS A 121 -21.77 -18.94 -0.57
N SER A 122 -21.87 -17.63 -0.36
CA SER A 122 -21.33 -16.58 -1.22
C SER A 122 -19.93 -16.12 -0.79
N SER A 123 -19.29 -16.83 0.15
CA SER A 123 -17.91 -16.59 0.56
C SER A 123 -17.04 -17.78 0.15
N VAL A 124 -15.95 -17.50 -0.54
CA VAL A 124 -14.99 -18.51 -1.00
C VAL A 124 -14.38 -19.29 0.17
N THR A 125 -14.10 -18.61 1.28
CA THR A 125 -13.56 -19.19 2.52
C THR A 125 -14.63 -19.76 3.43
N GLY A 126 -15.91 -19.56 3.12
CA GLY A 126 -17.03 -19.89 4.00
C GLY A 126 -17.07 -19.04 5.27
N THR A 127 -16.40 -17.88 5.28
CA THR A 127 -16.31 -16.99 6.45
C THR A 127 -17.07 -15.69 6.22
N LEU A 128 -17.29 -14.93 7.30
CA LEU A 128 -18.18 -13.78 7.34
C LEU A 128 -17.47 -12.56 7.92
N VAL A 129 -18.01 -11.39 7.60
CA VAL A 129 -17.63 -10.10 8.18
C VAL A 129 -18.76 -9.59 9.04
N VAL A 130 -18.42 -9.07 10.22
CA VAL A 130 -19.36 -8.40 11.11
C VAL A 130 -18.82 -6.99 11.36
N ARG A 131 -19.57 -5.98 10.90
CA ARG A 131 -19.21 -4.57 11.01
C ARG A 131 -20.26 -3.79 11.77
N ARG A 132 -19.77 -2.83 12.56
CA ARG A 132 -20.59 -1.83 13.22
C ARG A 132 -21.13 -0.80 12.21
N ALA A 133 -22.38 -0.40 12.38
CA ALA A 133 -23.01 0.70 11.65
C ALA A 133 -23.59 1.70 12.66
N TYR A 134 -22.71 2.30 13.46
CA TYR A 134 -23.10 3.32 14.44
C TYR A 134 -23.44 4.63 13.75
N VAL A 135 -24.54 5.25 14.16
CA VAL A 135 -24.85 6.66 13.96
C VAL A 135 -24.79 7.30 15.34
N VAL A 136 -23.86 8.22 15.55
CA VAL A 136 -23.69 8.91 16.84
C VAL A 136 -23.55 10.40 16.56
N PRO A 137 -24.52 11.24 16.94
CA PRO A 137 -24.46 12.67 16.66
C PRO A 137 -23.17 13.33 17.17
N GLY A 138 -22.57 14.16 16.32
CA GLY A 138 -21.27 14.80 16.54
C GLY A 138 -20.05 13.92 16.24
N LEU A 139 -20.24 12.65 15.83
CA LEU A 139 -19.16 11.76 15.40
C LEU A 139 -19.46 11.24 13.98
N GLU A 140 -18.69 11.69 13.00
CA GLU A 140 -18.87 11.28 11.60
C GLU A 140 -18.49 9.81 11.39
N ASN A 141 -17.45 9.32 12.08
CA ASN A 141 -17.02 7.93 12.06
C ASN A 141 -16.78 7.40 13.47
N PRO A 142 -17.84 6.97 14.19
CA PRO A 142 -17.69 6.46 15.53
C PRO A 142 -16.75 5.22 15.55
N PRO A 143 -15.71 5.21 16.41
CA PRO A 143 -14.81 4.07 16.53
C PRO A 143 -15.53 2.84 17.09
N GLY A 144 -14.88 1.69 16.98
CA GLY A 144 -15.40 0.43 17.50
C GLY A 144 -14.95 -0.80 16.72
N PRO A 145 -15.25 -1.99 17.25
CA PRO A 145 -14.70 -3.22 16.73
C PRO A 145 -15.21 -3.53 15.31
N ARG A 146 -14.36 -4.22 14.55
CA ARG A 146 -14.69 -4.83 13.26
C ARG A 146 -14.12 -6.24 13.28
N PHE A 147 -14.88 -7.21 12.79
CA PHE A 147 -14.45 -8.60 12.76
C PHE A 147 -14.47 -9.10 11.32
N LEU A 148 -13.34 -9.65 10.89
CA LEU A 148 -13.12 -10.13 9.53
C LEU A 148 -12.90 -11.65 9.55
N GLY A 149 -13.38 -12.33 8.50
CA GLY A 149 -13.18 -13.77 8.30
C GLY A 149 -13.64 -14.67 9.45
N LEU A 150 -14.75 -14.31 10.09
CA LEU A 150 -15.38 -15.07 11.17
C LEU A 150 -16.06 -16.35 10.67
N GLN A 151 -15.92 -17.43 11.43
CA GLN A 151 -16.81 -18.59 11.29
C GLN A 151 -18.22 -18.23 11.79
N SER A 152 -19.25 -18.85 11.22
CA SER A 152 -20.66 -18.59 11.59
C SER A 152 -20.91 -18.67 13.10
N THR A 153 -20.21 -19.55 13.80
CA THR A 153 -20.34 -19.81 15.24
C THR A 153 -19.80 -18.69 16.12
N LYS A 154 -19.01 -17.77 15.56
CA LYS A 154 -18.43 -16.63 16.28
C LYS A 154 -19.19 -15.31 16.03
N VAL A 155 -20.16 -15.30 15.13
CA VAL A 155 -20.88 -14.07 14.74
C VAL A 155 -21.70 -13.49 15.89
N ALA A 156 -22.43 -14.30 16.65
CA ALA A 156 -23.20 -13.81 17.81
C ALA A 156 -22.29 -13.13 18.85
N GLY A 157 -21.12 -13.72 19.14
CA GLY A 157 -20.13 -13.11 20.03
C GLY A 157 -19.58 -11.79 19.50
N ALA A 158 -19.40 -11.66 18.18
CA ALA A 158 -18.96 -10.42 17.54
C ALA A 158 -20.04 -9.31 17.62
N VAL A 159 -21.32 -9.67 17.48
CA VAL A 159 -22.45 -8.74 17.69
C VAL A 159 -22.45 -8.23 19.13
N LYS A 160 -22.30 -9.12 20.12
CA LYS A 160 -22.19 -8.75 21.55
C LYS A 160 -21.04 -7.78 21.79
N ALA A 161 -19.84 -8.09 21.29
CA ALA A 161 -18.67 -7.22 21.43
C ALA A 161 -18.84 -5.83 20.81
N ILE A 162 -19.56 -5.72 19.68
CA ILE A 162 -19.93 -4.42 19.09
C ILE A 162 -20.87 -3.67 20.04
N TYR A 163 -21.91 -4.32 20.55
CA TYR A 163 -22.83 -3.68 21.50
C TYR A 163 -22.15 -3.26 22.80
N ASP A 164 -21.36 -4.13 23.42
CA ASP A 164 -20.62 -3.85 24.64
C ASP A 164 -19.70 -2.63 24.46
N PHE A 165 -18.99 -2.55 23.34
CA PHE A 165 -18.18 -1.36 23.02
C PHE A 165 -19.02 -0.08 22.97
N ALA A 166 -20.18 -0.10 22.31
CA ALA A 166 -21.05 1.08 22.22
C ALA A 166 -21.61 1.50 23.59
N ILE A 167 -21.80 0.54 24.50
CA ILE A 167 -22.22 0.76 25.88
C ILE A 167 -21.09 1.40 26.69
N GLU A 168 -19.89 0.82 26.65
CA GLU A 168 -18.70 1.31 27.36
C GLU A 168 -18.35 2.75 26.98
N HIS A 169 -18.61 3.13 25.73
CA HIS A 169 -18.37 4.48 25.20
C HIS A 169 -19.60 5.38 25.27
N GLU A 170 -20.68 4.94 25.92
CA GLU A 170 -21.90 5.72 26.15
C GLU A 170 -22.55 6.30 24.88
N TYR A 171 -22.34 5.67 23.72
CA TYR A 171 -22.83 6.19 22.45
C TYR A 171 -24.34 6.34 22.41
N TYR A 172 -25.04 5.44 23.11
CA TYR A 172 -26.49 5.42 23.23
C TYR A 172 -27.06 6.57 24.06
N LEU A 173 -26.26 7.26 24.88
CA LEU A 173 -26.73 8.41 25.68
C LEU A 173 -26.91 9.68 24.83
N LYS A 174 -26.29 9.75 23.64
CA LYS A 174 -26.47 10.90 22.75
C LYS A 174 -27.81 10.79 22.03
N SER A 175 -28.65 11.81 22.21
CA SER A 175 -29.95 11.90 21.54
C SER A 175 -29.78 11.84 20.02
N GLY A 176 -30.49 10.91 19.37
CA GLY A 176 -30.38 10.65 17.92
C GLY A 176 -29.37 9.57 17.53
N SER A 177 -28.75 8.90 18.50
CA SER A 177 -27.89 7.73 18.22
C SER A 177 -28.67 6.52 17.73
N SER A 178 -28.05 5.74 16.85
CA SER A 178 -28.57 4.46 16.37
C SER A 178 -27.42 3.46 16.26
N ILE A 179 -27.55 2.33 16.98
CA ILE A 179 -26.51 1.30 17.05
C ILE A 179 -26.94 0.09 16.24
N CYS A 180 -26.48 0.01 15.00
CA CYS A 180 -26.76 -1.11 14.11
C CYS A 180 -25.53 -1.99 13.92
N VAL A 181 -25.75 -3.25 13.52
CA VAL A 181 -24.71 -4.16 13.05
C VAL A 181 -25.11 -4.66 11.67
N PHE A 182 -24.14 -4.82 10.77
CA PHE A 182 -24.38 -5.53 9.52
C PHE A 182 -23.37 -6.64 9.30
N ILE A 183 -23.84 -7.70 8.65
CA ILE A 183 -23.14 -8.94 8.40
C ILE A 183 -23.14 -9.15 6.90
N HIS A 184 -21.99 -9.54 6.35
CA HIS A 184 -21.87 -9.86 4.94
C HIS A 184 -20.86 -10.99 4.72
N PRO A 185 -20.88 -11.67 3.55
CA PRO A 185 -19.88 -12.67 3.21
C PRO A 185 -18.48 -12.05 3.26
N PHE A 186 -17.49 -12.79 3.76
CA PHE A 186 -16.11 -12.34 3.64
C PHE A 186 -15.72 -12.41 2.16
N LEU A 187 -15.57 -11.22 1.58
CA LEU A 187 -15.18 -11.01 0.20
C LEU A 187 -13.67 -11.10 0.09
N ASP A 188 -13.14 -12.31 0.29
CA ASP A 188 -11.77 -12.60 -0.05
C ASP A 188 -11.69 -13.63 -1.17
N PRO A 189 -10.91 -13.37 -2.23
CA PRO A 189 -10.43 -14.36 -3.17
C PRO A 189 -9.83 -15.61 -2.51
N LYS A 190 -9.75 -16.72 -3.27
CA LYS A 190 -9.24 -18.02 -2.78
C LYS A 190 -7.90 -17.83 -2.05
N PRO A 191 -7.72 -18.37 -0.83
CA PRO A 191 -6.46 -18.30 -0.12
C PRO A 191 -5.34 -18.87 -0.99
N VAL A 192 -4.33 -18.04 -1.30
CA VAL A 192 -3.18 -18.47 -2.06
C VAL A 192 -2.02 -18.72 -1.10
N THR A 193 -1.43 -19.91 -1.17
CA THR A 193 -0.25 -20.24 -0.36
C THR A 193 1.01 -19.84 -1.11
N SER A 194 1.95 -19.19 -0.41
CA SER A 194 3.29 -18.95 -0.96
C SER A 194 4.08 -20.28 -1.06
N PRO A 195 4.83 -20.53 -2.14
CA PRO A 195 4.93 -19.71 -3.35
C PRO A 195 3.69 -19.90 -4.24
N ILE A 196 3.24 -18.81 -4.84
CA ILE A 196 2.09 -18.82 -5.74
C ILE A 196 2.54 -19.34 -7.10
N MET A 197 1.83 -20.33 -7.65
CA MET A 197 2.09 -20.85 -8.99
C MET A 197 1.63 -19.85 -10.06
N SER A 198 2.37 -19.78 -11.16
CA SER A 198 1.99 -19.00 -12.35
C SER A 198 0.62 -19.44 -12.89
N GLY A 199 -0.16 -18.49 -13.40
CA GLY A 199 -1.51 -18.72 -13.94
C GLY A 199 -2.65 -18.81 -12.91
N VAL A 200 -2.36 -18.68 -11.60
CA VAL A 200 -3.41 -18.57 -10.58
C VAL A 200 -4.02 -17.17 -10.61
N GLN A 201 -5.35 -17.06 -10.69
CA GLN A 201 -6.05 -15.79 -10.59
C GLN A 201 -5.76 -15.17 -9.22
N LEU A 202 -5.08 -14.02 -9.23
CA LEU A 202 -4.70 -13.36 -8.01
C LEU A 202 -5.88 -12.60 -7.39
N PRO A 203 -5.92 -12.54 -6.05
CA PRO A 203 -6.78 -11.61 -5.36
C PRO A 203 -6.51 -10.17 -5.79
N TYR A 204 -7.51 -9.29 -5.81
CA TYR A 204 -7.28 -7.85 -5.93
C TYR A 204 -8.39 -7.02 -5.28
N GLY A 205 -8.04 -5.78 -4.97
CA GLY A 205 -8.96 -4.76 -4.47
C GLY A 205 -8.58 -3.38 -4.98
N GLY A 206 -9.46 -2.42 -4.77
CA GLY A 206 -9.19 -1.07 -5.19
C GLY A 206 -10.14 -0.01 -4.62
N TYR A 207 -9.87 1.20 -5.09
CA TYR A 207 -10.52 2.42 -4.67
C TYR A 207 -10.75 3.29 -5.89
N ALA A 208 -11.91 3.96 -5.99
CA ALA A 208 -12.14 4.94 -7.04
C ALA A 208 -12.79 6.22 -6.49
N ALA A 209 -12.37 7.38 -7.01
CA ALA A 209 -12.93 8.67 -6.62
C ALA A 209 -12.86 9.73 -7.74
N PRO A 210 -13.74 10.75 -7.69
CA PRO A 210 -13.72 11.88 -8.62
C PRO A 210 -12.40 12.67 -8.55
N LEU A 211 -11.91 13.10 -9.72
CA LEU A 211 -10.78 14.05 -9.84
C LEU A 211 -11.23 15.50 -9.99
N ASN A 212 -12.51 15.72 -10.31
CA ASN A 212 -13.10 17.03 -10.51
C ASN A 212 -14.54 17.07 -10.00
N ASP A 213 -15.05 18.27 -9.76
CA ASP A 213 -16.36 18.47 -9.10
C ASP A 213 -17.53 17.93 -9.92
N GLU A 214 -17.36 17.78 -11.23
CA GLU A 214 -18.37 17.16 -12.11
C GLU A 214 -18.31 15.61 -12.11
N ALA A 215 -17.31 15.01 -11.46
CA ALA A 215 -16.97 13.59 -11.56
C ALA A 215 -16.82 13.06 -13.00
N SER A 216 -16.64 13.95 -13.97
CA SER A 216 -16.40 13.61 -15.38
C SER A 216 -15.01 13.01 -15.60
N ARG A 217 -14.13 13.16 -14.60
CA ARG A 217 -12.88 12.41 -14.49
C ARG A 217 -12.86 11.66 -13.18
N VAL A 218 -12.51 10.38 -13.25
CA VAL A 218 -12.37 9.50 -12.08
C VAL A 218 -10.98 8.91 -12.05
N GLU A 219 -10.38 8.89 -10.87
CA GLU A 219 -9.15 8.17 -10.59
C GLU A 219 -9.50 6.82 -9.97
N VAL A 220 -8.90 5.76 -10.50
CA VAL A 220 -9.08 4.38 -10.02
C VAL A 220 -7.71 3.85 -9.61
N PHE A 221 -7.62 3.35 -8.38
CA PHE A 221 -6.45 2.68 -7.85
C PHE A 221 -6.73 1.20 -7.65
N ALA A 222 -5.74 0.35 -7.92
CA ALA A 222 -5.88 -1.08 -7.75
C ALA A 222 -4.58 -1.72 -7.26
N VAL A 223 -4.73 -2.82 -6.53
CA VAL A 223 -3.62 -3.57 -5.95
C VAL A 223 -3.90 -5.06 -6.00
N TRP A 224 -2.86 -5.87 -6.17
CA TRP A 224 -2.95 -7.29 -5.90
C TRP A 224 -3.19 -7.51 -4.40
N GLY A 225 -4.03 -8.49 -4.06
CA GLY A 225 -4.43 -8.78 -2.70
C GLY A 225 -5.63 -7.98 -2.20
N ASN A 226 -5.80 -7.96 -0.88
CA ASN A 226 -6.85 -7.22 -0.20
C ASN A 226 -6.68 -5.70 -0.39
N ASN A 227 -7.79 -4.97 -0.41
CA ASN A 227 -7.88 -3.53 -0.56
C ASN A 227 -7.02 -2.71 0.46
N GLU A 228 -6.64 -3.32 1.59
CA GLU A 228 -5.67 -2.71 2.53
C GLU A 228 -4.33 -2.37 1.87
N GLY A 229 -3.96 -3.06 0.79
CA GLY A 229 -2.75 -2.79 0.01
C GLY A 229 -2.75 -1.41 -0.64
N VAL A 230 -3.93 -0.89 -1.03
CA VAL A 230 -4.07 0.46 -1.62
C VAL A 230 -3.54 1.53 -0.67
N GLN A 231 -3.69 1.32 0.65
CA GLN A 231 -3.26 2.26 1.67
C GLN A 231 -1.86 1.95 2.23
N SER A 232 -1.28 0.80 1.89
CA SER A 232 -0.07 0.29 2.56
C SER A 232 1.14 0.12 1.65
N PHE A 233 0.94 0.09 0.32
CA PHE A 233 2.01 -0.14 -0.64
C PHE A 233 2.31 1.11 -1.45
N ASP A 234 3.60 1.35 -1.67
CA ASP A 234 4.10 2.47 -2.47
C ASP A 234 3.86 2.28 -3.98
N ALA A 235 3.73 1.03 -4.42
CA ALA A 235 3.53 0.67 -5.83
C ALA A 235 2.15 0.03 -5.99
N ILE A 236 1.22 0.80 -6.55
CA ILE A 236 -0.15 0.40 -6.88
C ILE A 236 -0.51 0.90 -8.27
N ASP A 237 -1.42 0.21 -8.95
CA ASP A 237 -1.89 0.66 -10.24
C ASP A 237 -2.76 1.90 -10.07
N ARG A 238 -2.62 2.83 -11.03
CA ARG A 238 -3.41 4.06 -11.11
C ARG A 238 -3.92 4.23 -12.53
N TYR A 239 -5.22 4.50 -12.64
CA TYR A 239 -5.90 4.76 -13.89
C TYR A 239 -6.68 6.07 -13.82
N VAL A 240 -6.75 6.79 -14.94
CA VAL A 240 -7.61 7.97 -15.09
C VAL A 240 -8.65 7.68 -16.16
N VAL A 241 -9.93 7.85 -15.82
CA VAL A 241 -11.06 7.56 -16.69
C VAL A 241 -11.79 8.85 -17.02
N ASP A 242 -12.09 9.08 -18.30
CA ASP A 242 -13.11 10.02 -18.74
C ASP A 242 -14.44 9.29 -18.75
N THR A 243 -15.28 9.57 -17.75
CA THR A 243 -16.52 8.84 -17.52
C THR A 243 -17.63 9.25 -18.49
N LYS A 244 -17.57 10.46 -19.06
CA LYS A 244 -18.50 10.93 -20.09
C LYS A 244 -18.24 10.21 -21.41
N ARG A 245 -16.98 9.98 -21.75
CA ARG A 245 -16.56 9.31 -22.98
C ARG A 245 -16.39 7.80 -22.84
N GLN A 246 -16.37 7.29 -21.61
CA GLN A 246 -16.08 5.89 -21.27
C GLN A 246 -14.73 5.42 -21.85
N ILE A 247 -13.70 6.25 -21.71
CA ILE A 247 -12.33 5.91 -22.14
C ILE A 247 -11.34 6.03 -20.99
N ILE A 248 -10.33 5.19 -21.01
CA ILE A 248 -9.18 5.27 -20.11
C ILE A 248 -8.18 6.26 -20.71
N LEU A 249 -7.93 7.37 -20.02
CA LEU A 249 -7.01 8.43 -20.44
C LEU A 249 -5.55 8.13 -20.10
N ASP A 250 -5.32 7.48 -18.96
CA ASP A 250 -3.98 7.23 -18.43
C ASP A 250 -3.95 5.91 -17.66
N LYS A 251 -2.84 5.18 -17.79
CA LYS A 251 -2.56 3.92 -17.08
C LYS A 251 -1.13 3.94 -16.57
N ASN A 252 -0.96 3.85 -15.26
CA ASN A 252 0.33 3.73 -14.60
C ASN A 252 0.34 2.45 -13.75
N CYS A 253 1.05 1.42 -14.23
CA CYS A 253 1.11 0.11 -13.60
C CYS A 253 2.54 -0.17 -13.12
N PRO A 254 2.92 0.29 -11.91
CA PRO A 254 4.27 0.07 -11.38
C PRO A 254 4.49 -1.40 -10.99
N GLN A 255 5.75 -1.74 -10.70
CA GLN A 255 6.12 -3.06 -10.18
C GLN A 255 5.51 -3.29 -8.78
N LYS A 256 4.52 -4.17 -8.69
CA LYS A 256 3.86 -4.56 -7.44
C LYS A 256 4.57 -5.78 -6.86
N SER A 257 5.57 -5.58 -6.00
CA SER A 257 6.38 -6.69 -5.44
C SER A 257 5.70 -7.44 -4.30
N LEU A 258 4.71 -6.83 -3.63
CA LEU A 258 4.07 -7.34 -2.41
C LEU A 258 2.56 -7.18 -2.50
N MET A 259 1.82 -8.11 -1.91
CA MET A 259 0.38 -8.06 -1.75
C MET A 259 -0.06 -8.54 -0.37
N PHE A 260 -1.26 -8.14 0.06
CA PHE A 260 -1.90 -8.75 1.23
C PHE A 260 -2.82 -9.88 0.82
N CYS A 261 -2.66 -11.07 1.38
CA CYS A 261 -3.55 -12.20 1.12
C CYS A 261 -4.08 -12.73 2.44
N THR A 262 -5.35 -13.14 2.47
CA THR A 262 -5.86 -13.81 3.67
C THR A 262 -5.43 -15.26 3.68
N THR A 263 -4.85 -15.69 4.78
CA THR A 263 -4.49 -17.09 5.00
C THR A 263 -5.71 -17.95 5.28
N LYS A 264 -5.51 -19.28 5.30
CA LYS A 264 -6.51 -20.26 5.73
C LYS A 264 -7.07 -20.01 7.13
N LYS A 265 -6.39 -19.21 7.96
CA LYS A 265 -6.83 -18.82 9.31
C LYS A 265 -7.57 -17.48 9.34
N SER A 266 -7.98 -16.95 8.18
CA SER A 266 -8.63 -15.64 8.07
C SER A 266 -7.77 -14.45 8.53
N GLN A 267 -6.45 -14.58 8.49
CA GLN A 267 -5.52 -13.50 8.85
C GLN A 267 -4.88 -12.91 7.59
N SER A 268 -4.81 -11.58 7.52
CA SER A 268 -4.15 -10.86 6.41
C SER A 268 -2.63 -10.94 6.58
N GLU A 269 -1.95 -11.55 5.62
CA GLU A 269 -0.48 -11.67 5.59
C GLU A 269 0.09 -10.96 4.37
N LYS A 270 1.26 -10.35 4.55
CA LYS A 270 2.01 -9.71 3.47
C LYS A 270 2.90 -10.74 2.78
N ILE A 271 2.63 -11.02 1.51
CA ILE A 271 3.33 -12.04 0.71
C ILE A 271 3.84 -11.45 -0.61
N PRO A 272 4.88 -12.03 -1.24
CA PRO A 272 5.35 -11.58 -2.54
C PRO A 272 4.30 -11.84 -3.63
N VAL A 273 4.19 -10.89 -4.57
CA VAL A 273 3.44 -11.09 -5.82
C VAL A 273 4.29 -11.96 -6.75
N PRO A 274 3.72 -12.94 -7.47
CA PRO A 274 4.42 -13.73 -8.49
C PRO A 274 5.18 -12.83 -9.46
N GLN A 275 6.42 -13.18 -9.81
CA GLN A 275 7.30 -12.36 -10.66
C GLN A 275 6.64 -11.97 -11.99
N ASP A 276 5.99 -12.94 -12.63
CA ASP A 276 5.23 -12.79 -13.89
C ASP A 276 4.03 -11.85 -13.77
N ARG A 277 3.58 -11.54 -12.55
CA ARG A 277 2.39 -10.69 -12.27
C ARG A 277 2.75 -9.30 -11.74
N GLN A 278 4.02 -9.02 -11.43
CA GLN A 278 4.40 -7.78 -10.74
C GLN A 278 4.17 -6.54 -11.60
N PHE A 279 4.37 -6.64 -12.92
CA PHE A 279 4.19 -5.54 -13.87
C PHE A 279 2.81 -5.54 -14.54
N GLU A 280 2.07 -6.64 -14.42
CA GLU A 280 0.73 -6.74 -15.00
C GLU A 280 -0.24 -5.71 -14.43
N GLN A 281 -1.18 -5.31 -15.29
CA GLN A 281 -2.34 -4.51 -14.93
C GLN A 281 -3.24 -5.33 -13.99
N VAL A 282 -3.62 -4.76 -12.83
CA VAL A 282 -4.45 -5.45 -11.84
C VAL A 282 -5.90 -5.65 -12.32
N LEU A 283 -6.51 -4.57 -12.82
CA LEU A 283 -7.90 -4.59 -13.30
C LEU A 283 -7.94 -4.80 -14.80
N SER A 284 -8.98 -5.44 -15.32
CA SER A 284 -9.29 -5.36 -16.76
C SER A 284 -9.78 -3.96 -17.15
N ASP A 285 -9.71 -3.63 -18.44
CA ASP A 285 -10.20 -2.34 -18.95
C ASP A 285 -11.70 -2.14 -18.68
N SER A 286 -12.48 -3.22 -18.78
CA SER A 286 -13.91 -3.21 -18.42
C SER A 286 -14.14 -2.88 -16.95
N GLU A 287 -13.32 -3.38 -16.04
CA GLU A 287 -13.46 -3.11 -14.60
C GLU A 287 -13.03 -1.69 -14.24
N ILE A 288 -11.99 -1.17 -14.90
CA ILE A 288 -11.57 0.23 -14.75
C ILE A 288 -12.72 1.16 -15.17
N LEU A 289 -13.34 0.90 -16.32
CA LEU A 289 -14.48 1.67 -16.81
C LEU A 289 -15.71 1.52 -15.90
N GLU A 290 -15.98 0.33 -15.37
CA GLU A 290 -17.10 0.10 -14.44
C GLU A 290 -16.91 0.84 -13.12
N ALA A 291 -15.71 0.81 -12.54
CA ALA A 291 -15.39 1.60 -11.35
C ALA A 291 -15.58 3.11 -11.61
N GLY A 292 -15.13 3.60 -12.76
CA GLY A 292 -15.37 4.97 -13.22
C GLY A 292 -16.85 5.32 -13.34
N ARG A 293 -17.63 4.46 -14.00
CA ARG A 293 -19.08 4.62 -14.21
C ARG A 293 -19.83 4.70 -12.88
N VAL A 294 -19.57 3.77 -11.96
CA VAL A 294 -20.25 3.73 -10.65
C VAL A 294 -19.96 5.02 -9.86
N VAL A 295 -18.71 5.47 -9.81
CA VAL A 295 -18.36 6.75 -9.16
C VAL A 295 -19.08 7.94 -9.79
N TYR A 296 -19.14 7.98 -11.12
CA TYR A 296 -19.81 9.07 -11.85
C TYR A 296 -21.32 9.12 -11.54
N GLU A 297 -22.01 7.99 -11.67
CA GLU A 297 -23.46 7.93 -11.43
C GLU A 297 -23.82 8.19 -9.97
N LEU A 298 -23.01 7.68 -9.02
CA LEU A 298 -23.16 8.01 -7.61
C LEU A 298 -22.98 9.50 -7.37
N SER A 299 -21.93 10.09 -7.94
CA SER A 299 -21.61 11.51 -7.76
C SER A 299 -22.68 12.42 -8.32
N LYS A 300 -23.27 12.05 -9.47
CA LYS A 300 -24.37 12.77 -10.10
C LYS A 300 -25.65 12.74 -9.27
N LYS A 301 -25.93 11.63 -8.59
CA LYS A 301 -27.18 11.43 -7.85
C LYS A 301 -27.11 11.86 -6.38
N TYR A 302 -25.96 11.73 -5.74
CA TYR A 302 -25.80 11.85 -4.28
C TYR A 302 -24.73 12.88 -3.85
N GLY A 303 -24.25 13.70 -4.79
CA GLY A 303 -23.06 14.53 -4.63
C GLY A 303 -21.79 13.67 -4.69
N LEU A 304 -20.60 14.28 -4.84
CA LEU A 304 -19.32 13.58 -5.00
C LEU A 304 -19.18 12.37 -4.08
N ARG A 305 -19.05 11.17 -4.66
CA ARG A 305 -18.88 9.91 -3.95
C ARG A 305 -17.60 9.21 -4.34
N ARG A 306 -16.98 8.55 -3.36
CA ARG A 306 -15.92 7.57 -3.55
C ARG A 306 -16.49 6.17 -3.35
N VAL A 307 -15.81 5.18 -3.92
CA VAL A 307 -16.12 3.77 -3.70
C VAL A 307 -14.87 2.96 -3.38
N GLU A 308 -15.06 1.91 -2.60
CA GLU A 308 -14.11 0.81 -2.44
C GLU A 308 -14.69 -0.44 -3.09
N PHE A 309 -13.80 -1.25 -3.67
CA PHE A 309 -14.18 -2.49 -4.34
C PHE A 309 -13.16 -3.59 -4.10
N THR A 310 -13.62 -4.83 -4.28
CA THR A 310 -12.82 -6.04 -4.16
C THR A 310 -13.23 -7.04 -5.23
N TYR A 311 -12.32 -7.91 -5.63
CA TYR A 311 -12.62 -9.03 -6.50
C TYR A 311 -13.53 -10.05 -5.78
N ASP A 312 -14.54 -10.55 -6.47
CA ASP A 312 -15.51 -11.50 -5.92
C ASP A 312 -15.03 -12.96 -5.92
N GLY A 313 -13.88 -13.25 -6.54
CA GLY A 313 -13.36 -14.60 -6.67
C GLY A 313 -14.00 -15.41 -7.79
N LEU A 314 -14.90 -14.81 -8.59
CA LEU A 314 -15.58 -15.42 -9.72
C LEU A 314 -15.20 -14.67 -11.01
N GLU A 315 -15.75 -13.49 -11.29
CA GLU A 315 -15.53 -12.78 -12.57
C GLU A 315 -15.69 -11.24 -12.53
N THR A 316 -16.00 -10.62 -11.38
CA THR A 316 -16.32 -9.17 -11.36
C THR A 316 -15.88 -8.47 -10.08
N ILE A 317 -15.71 -7.16 -10.16
CA ILE A 317 -15.60 -6.30 -8.97
C ILE A 317 -16.93 -6.24 -8.21
N LEU A 318 -16.85 -6.27 -6.89
CA LEU A 318 -17.93 -5.96 -5.95
C LEU A 318 -17.56 -4.71 -5.16
N PHE A 319 -18.47 -3.74 -5.16
CA PHE A 319 -18.33 -2.52 -4.38
C PHE A 319 -18.82 -2.77 -2.95
N ASN A 320 -17.94 -2.55 -1.99
CA ASN A 320 -18.18 -2.89 -0.59
C ASN A 320 -18.28 -1.66 0.34
N GLU A 321 -18.06 -0.46 -0.20
CA GLU A 321 -18.29 0.80 0.50
C GLU A 321 -18.54 1.95 -0.50
N SER A 322 -19.50 2.82 -0.19
CA SER A 322 -19.65 4.15 -0.80
C SER A 322 -19.63 5.18 0.32
N ALA A 323 -18.97 6.31 0.10
CA ALA A 323 -18.94 7.40 1.06
C ALA A 323 -18.86 8.75 0.34
N PRO A 324 -19.33 9.84 0.98
CA PRO A 324 -19.08 11.20 0.51
C PRO A 324 -17.59 11.44 0.25
N TYR A 325 -17.31 12.25 -0.78
CA TYR A 325 -15.98 12.62 -1.18
C TYR A 325 -15.87 14.14 -1.31
N LYS A 326 -14.74 14.69 -0.85
CA LYS A 326 -14.36 16.08 -1.06
C LYS A 326 -13.09 16.10 -1.89
N ILE A 327 -13.11 16.90 -2.94
CA ILE A 327 -11.91 17.17 -3.73
C ILE A 327 -11.16 18.28 -2.99
N TYR A 328 -9.98 17.95 -2.47
CA TYR A 328 -9.08 18.97 -1.96
C TYR A 328 -8.31 19.52 -3.16
N GLU A 329 -8.66 20.74 -3.60
CA GLU A 329 -7.81 21.47 -4.52
C GLU A 329 -6.40 21.57 -3.93
N LYS A 330 -5.38 21.20 -4.70
CA LYS A 330 -3.94 21.33 -4.38
C LYS A 330 -3.47 22.79 -4.30
N GLU A 331 -4.32 23.71 -3.88
CA GLU A 331 -3.97 25.10 -3.66
C GLU A 331 -3.70 25.37 -2.17
N ILE A 332 -2.66 24.74 -1.63
CA ILE A 332 -2.02 25.29 -0.43
C ILE A 332 -1.28 26.56 -0.87
N LYS A 333 -1.98 27.68 -0.87
CA LYS A 333 -1.55 28.96 -1.48
C LYS A 333 -0.37 29.62 -0.76
N ASN A 334 -0.01 29.19 0.46
CA ASN A 334 1.17 29.68 1.20
C ASN A 334 1.72 28.56 2.12
N ILE A 335 2.81 27.89 1.74
CA ILE A 335 3.39 26.77 2.51
C ILE A 335 4.62 27.19 3.32
N ASP A 336 5.18 28.37 3.10
CA ASP A 336 6.45 28.79 3.67
C ASP A 336 6.40 28.82 5.21
N LYS A 337 6.80 27.70 5.83
CA LYS A 337 6.73 27.47 7.28
C LYS A 337 8.05 26.93 7.78
N VAL A 338 8.63 27.67 8.72
CA VAL A 338 9.74 27.20 9.54
C VAL A 338 9.16 26.57 10.81
N GLY A 339 9.62 25.37 11.15
CA GLY A 339 9.15 24.70 12.36
C GLY A 339 10.09 23.60 12.83
N GLU A 340 9.84 23.13 14.04
CA GLU A 340 10.55 22.03 14.66
C GLU A 340 9.68 20.77 14.62
N ILE A 341 10.26 19.65 14.19
CA ILE A 341 9.59 18.37 14.06
C ILE A 341 9.18 17.85 15.43
N PHE A 342 7.93 17.47 15.56
CA PHE A 342 7.40 16.67 16.66
C PHE A 342 7.00 15.31 16.08
N ALA A 343 7.87 14.31 16.23
CA ALA A 343 7.62 12.96 15.73
C ALA A 343 6.60 12.23 16.63
N ILE A 344 5.61 11.57 16.01
CA ILE A 344 4.58 10.77 16.67
C ILE A 344 4.77 9.31 16.28
N SER A 345 5.11 8.49 17.27
CA SER A 345 5.37 7.05 17.13
C SER A 345 4.47 6.18 18.02
N SER A 346 3.63 6.80 18.85
CA SER A 346 2.69 6.16 19.76
C SER A 346 1.58 7.12 20.23
N GLU A 347 0.53 6.62 20.88
CA GLU A 347 -0.49 7.48 21.51
C GLU A 347 0.07 8.40 22.60
N LYS A 348 1.10 7.94 23.34
CA LYS A 348 1.77 8.75 24.36
C LYS A 348 2.37 10.02 23.78
N ASP A 349 2.85 9.98 22.54
CA ASP A 349 3.39 11.16 21.87
C ASP A 349 2.28 12.17 21.53
N VAL A 350 1.07 11.69 21.23
CA VAL A 350 -0.11 12.54 20.98
C VAL A 350 -0.55 13.25 22.27
N GLU A 351 -0.55 12.54 23.39
CA GLU A 351 -0.82 13.13 24.71
C GLU A 351 0.24 14.17 25.08
N ALA A 352 1.52 13.86 24.87
CA ALA A 352 2.62 14.79 25.11
C ALA A 352 2.47 16.07 24.26
N LEU A 353 2.08 15.94 22.99
CA LEU A 353 1.81 17.09 22.13
C LEU A 353 0.63 17.92 22.63
N ARG A 354 -0.44 17.26 23.11
CA ARG A 354 -1.64 17.91 23.66
C ARG A 354 -1.35 18.74 24.91
N SER A 355 -0.36 18.32 25.71
CA SER A 355 0.02 19.00 26.95
C SER A 355 0.99 20.18 26.76
N LEU A 356 1.43 20.49 25.53
CA LEU A 356 2.35 21.60 25.28
C LEU A 356 1.63 22.96 25.29
N ASN A 357 2.12 23.90 26.10
CA ASN A 357 1.60 25.28 26.17
C ASN A 357 1.96 26.17 24.95
N THR A 358 2.88 25.74 24.08
CA THR A 358 3.29 26.51 22.88
C THR A 358 3.51 25.62 21.66
N SER A 359 2.56 25.68 20.72
CA SER A 359 2.46 24.79 19.55
C SER A 359 2.76 25.44 18.19
N LYS A 360 2.77 26.78 18.13
CA LYS A 360 2.80 27.55 16.87
C LYS A 360 3.93 27.17 15.90
N ASN A 361 5.08 26.75 16.44
CA ASN A 361 6.27 26.40 15.65
C ASN A 361 6.51 24.90 15.49
N LYS A 362 5.59 24.03 15.93
CA LYS A 362 5.73 22.58 15.74
C LYS A 362 5.17 22.14 14.38
N ILE A 363 5.88 21.22 13.75
CA ILE A 363 5.44 20.48 12.56
C ILE A 363 5.37 19.01 12.99
N VAL A 364 4.20 18.40 12.87
CA VAL A 364 4.00 17.01 13.30
C VAL A 364 4.53 16.10 12.21
N TYR A 365 5.31 15.08 12.56
CA TYR A 365 5.69 14.02 11.64
C TYR A 365 5.12 12.70 12.16
N ILE A 366 4.35 12.00 11.33
CA ILE A 366 3.87 10.66 11.65
C ILE A 366 5.00 9.68 11.34
N ASP A 367 5.48 8.97 12.36
CA ASP A 367 6.54 7.99 12.16
C ASP A 367 6.05 6.88 11.21
N LYS A 368 6.94 6.43 10.32
CA LYS A 368 6.64 5.38 9.35
C LYS A 368 6.14 4.10 10.02
N LYS A 369 6.62 3.82 11.23
CA LYS A 369 6.17 2.69 12.05
C LYS A 369 4.65 2.70 12.31
N ILE A 370 4.04 3.87 12.54
CA ILE A 370 2.58 3.99 12.74
C ILE A 370 1.82 3.52 11.51
N VAL A 371 2.33 3.84 10.32
CA VAL A 371 1.75 3.46 9.03
C VAL A 371 1.96 1.97 8.78
N GLU A 372 3.17 1.45 9.04
CA GLU A 372 3.52 0.04 8.85
C GLU A 372 2.78 -0.90 9.81
N GLU A 373 2.62 -0.51 11.08
CA GLU A 373 1.96 -1.29 12.14
C GLU A 373 0.45 -1.08 12.19
N ARG A 374 -0.12 -0.24 11.31
CA ARG A 374 -1.56 0.01 11.21
C ARG A 374 -2.17 0.54 12.50
N ALA A 375 -1.44 1.37 13.24
CA ALA A 375 -1.91 2.00 14.48
C ALA A 375 -2.84 3.20 14.18
N TYR A 376 -3.98 2.94 13.52
CA TYR A 376 -4.93 3.98 13.09
C TYR A 376 -5.55 4.78 14.24
N ASP A 377 -5.59 4.20 15.44
CA ASP A 377 -6.06 4.90 16.65
C ASP A 377 -5.16 6.09 17.00
N VAL A 378 -3.85 5.99 16.71
CA VAL A 378 -2.91 7.11 16.82
C VAL A 378 -3.25 8.21 15.82
N LEU A 379 -3.55 7.86 14.56
CA LEU A 379 -3.92 8.84 13.54
C LEU A 379 -5.23 9.56 13.85
N ASN A 380 -6.24 8.84 14.33
CA ASN A 380 -7.49 9.43 14.79
C ASN A 380 -7.25 10.35 15.99
N SER A 381 -6.37 9.96 16.91
CA SER A 381 -5.99 10.78 18.07
C SER A 381 -5.28 12.07 17.65
N VAL A 382 -4.42 12.03 16.62
CA VAL A 382 -3.79 13.22 16.03
C VAL A 382 -4.84 14.11 15.36
N ALA A 383 -5.76 13.54 14.59
CA ALA A 383 -6.83 14.31 13.94
C ALA A 383 -7.76 14.98 14.96
N GLY A 384 -7.98 14.36 16.12
CA GLY A 384 -8.75 14.92 17.23
C GLY A 384 -8.06 16.03 18.02
N LEU A 385 -6.85 16.47 17.64
CA LEU A 385 -6.16 17.54 18.34
C LEU A 385 -6.90 18.89 18.17
N PRO A 386 -7.04 19.68 19.26
CA PRO A 386 -7.76 20.94 19.22
C PRO A 386 -7.05 21.96 18.32
N GLU A 387 -5.72 21.96 18.33
CA GLU A 387 -4.89 22.84 17.51
C GLU A 387 -4.59 22.24 16.14
N LYS A 388 -4.41 23.11 15.14
CA LYS A 388 -4.18 22.71 13.75
C LYS A 388 -2.70 22.76 13.42
N TYR A 389 -2.20 21.61 12.98
CA TYR A 389 -0.79 21.38 12.70
C TYR A 389 -0.57 21.18 11.20
N MET A 390 0.65 21.52 10.76
CA MET A 390 1.19 20.97 9.53
C MET A 390 1.67 19.54 9.86
N VAL A 391 1.18 18.55 9.14
CA VAL A 391 1.44 17.13 9.42
C VAL A 391 2.18 16.51 8.23
N LEU A 392 3.42 16.08 8.44
CA LEU A 392 4.21 15.34 7.48
C LEU A 392 3.88 13.85 7.59
N TYR A 393 3.44 13.25 6.49
CA TYR A 393 2.95 11.87 6.46
C TYR A 393 3.75 11.02 5.45
N PRO A 394 4.32 9.88 5.85
CA PRO A 394 5.14 9.04 4.96
C PRO A 394 4.31 8.22 3.94
N GLY A 395 4.83 8.02 2.72
CA GLY A 395 4.24 7.21 1.62
C GLY A 395 4.32 7.86 0.22
N LEU A 396 4.30 7.08 -0.88
CA LEU A 396 4.51 7.60 -2.27
C LEU A 396 3.24 7.89 -3.09
N SER A 397 2.15 7.17 -2.87
CA SER A 397 0.85 7.46 -3.50
C SER A 397 -0.27 6.90 -2.62
N ALA A 398 -1.13 7.80 -2.13
CA ALA A 398 -2.37 7.48 -1.44
C ALA A 398 -2.30 6.57 -0.19
N THR A 399 -2.09 7.17 0.98
CA THR A 399 -3.10 7.05 2.05
C THR A 399 -4.03 8.26 1.97
N ALA A 400 -4.73 8.39 0.84
CA ALA A 400 -5.71 9.44 0.63
C ALA A 400 -6.82 9.45 1.70
N HIS A 401 -6.91 8.42 2.55
CA HIS A 401 -7.76 8.37 3.74
C HIS A 401 -7.12 8.99 4.99
N ALA A 402 -5.89 8.61 5.37
CA ALA A 402 -5.23 9.18 6.56
C ALA A 402 -4.93 10.68 6.40
N MET A 403 -4.45 11.08 5.22
CA MET A 403 -4.25 12.49 4.85
C MET A 403 -5.55 13.28 4.87
N ARG A 404 -6.64 12.64 4.45
CA ARG A 404 -7.99 13.20 4.43
C ARG A 404 -8.57 13.33 5.82
N VAL A 405 -8.44 12.34 6.69
CA VAL A 405 -8.85 12.44 8.10
C VAL A 405 -8.14 13.62 8.76
N LEU A 406 -6.84 13.78 8.54
CA LEU A 406 -6.11 14.95 9.06
C LEU A 406 -6.63 16.27 8.46
N ASN A 407 -6.83 16.34 7.14
CA ASN A 407 -7.31 17.54 6.46
C ASN A 407 -8.78 17.89 6.80
N ASP A 408 -9.67 16.90 6.95
CA ASP A 408 -11.08 17.06 7.35
C ASP A 408 -11.19 17.66 8.75
N PHE A 409 -10.28 17.30 9.64
CA PHE A 409 -10.16 17.89 10.97
C PHE A 409 -9.37 19.20 10.97
N GLY A 410 -9.02 19.76 9.81
CA GLY A 410 -8.43 21.09 9.65
C GLY A 410 -6.91 21.16 9.75
N HIS A 411 -6.20 20.03 9.78
CA HIS A 411 -4.74 20.02 9.69
C HIS A 411 -4.29 20.28 8.24
N THR A 412 -3.03 20.65 8.04
CA THR A 412 -2.40 20.73 6.70
C THR A 412 -1.49 19.54 6.53
N ALA A 413 -1.99 18.47 5.92
CA ALA A 413 -1.21 17.25 5.76
C ALA A 413 -0.40 17.28 4.44
N ILE A 414 0.90 16.99 4.52
CA ILE A 414 1.84 16.94 3.40
C ILE A 414 2.45 15.54 3.29
N VAL A 415 2.36 14.93 2.10
CA VAL A 415 2.99 13.63 1.83
C VAL A 415 4.48 13.81 1.64
N VAL A 416 5.29 13.05 2.38
CA VAL A 416 6.76 13.16 2.36
C VAL A 416 7.47 11.94 1.78
N GLY A 417 6.76 11.01 1.14
CA GLY A 417 7.40 9.83 0.56
C GLY A 417 8.02 8.95 1.64
N ASN A 418 9.18 8.38 1.35
CA ASN A 418 9.95 7.58 2.30
C ASN A 418 10.90 8.43 3.17
N ARG A 419 10.73 9.75 3.22
CA ARG A 419 11.58 10.64 4.02
C ARG A 419 11.27 10.50 5.51
N ILE A 420 12.31 10.33 6.32
CA ILE A 420 12.23 10.22 7.77
C ILE A 420 12.71 11.53 8.41
N PHE A 421 12.01 11.99 9.44
CA PHE A 421 12.35 13.20 10.18
C PHE A 421 12.60 12.88 11.65
N LYS A 422 13.62 13.49 12.24
CA LYS A 422 13.97 13.24 13.66
C LYS A 422 13.19 14.18 14.57
N HIS A 423 12.76 13.71 15.74
CA HIS A 423 12.14 14.57 16.75
C HIS A 423 13.10 15.73 17.10
N ASN A 424 12.57 16.96 17.20
CA ASN A 424 13.32 18.21 17.36
C ASN A 424 14.21 18.64 16.17
N GLU A 425 14.04 18.04 14.98
CA GLU A 425 14.67 18.54 13.76
C GLU A 425 14.03 19.87 13.33
N LYS A 426 14.82 20.93 13.13
CA LYS A 426 14.31 22.18 12.57
C LYS A 426 14.27 22.09 11.06
N ILE A 427 13.12 22.37 10.46
CA ILE A 427 12.91 22.30 9.02
C ILE A 427 12.24 23.57 8.48
N ILE A 428 12.34 23.77 7.17
CA ILE A 428 11.55 24.71 6.41
C ILE A 428 10.80 23.96 5.32
N VAL A 429 9.50 24.19 5.24
CA VAL A 429 8.64 23.68 4.18
C VAL A 429 8.38 24.85 3.26
N LYS A 430 8.71 24.73 1.97
CA LYS A 430 8.56 25.77 0.94
C LYS A 430 7.74 25.25 -0.23
N ARG A 431 7.05 26.13 -0.93
CA ARG A 431 6.46 25.81 -2.23
C ARG A 431 7.36 26.34 -3.36
N VAL A 432 7.83 25.44 -4.23
CA VAL A 432 8.60 25.80 -5.43
C VAL A 432 7.81 25.31 -6.65
N GLY A 433 7.11 26.25 -7.31
CA GLY A 433 6.17 25.92 -8.39
C GLY A 433 5.00 25.04 -7.92
N SER A 434 4.82 23.88 -8.54
CA SER A 434 3.80 22.89 -8.17
C SER A 434 4.26 21.89 -7.08
N GLN A 435 5.51 22.01 -6.60
CA GLN A 435 6.11 21.06 -5.67
C GLN A 435 6.27 21.65 -4.27
N ILE A 436 6.21 20.76 -3.27
CA ILE A 436 6.50 21.08 -1.88
C ILE A 436 7.93 20.59 -1.60
N VAL A 437 8.79 21.51 -1.21
CA VAL A 437 10.19 21.23 -0.84
C VAL A 437 10.31 21.33 0.67
N ILE A 438 10.88 20.31 1.31
CA ILE A 438 11.13 20.30 2.76
C ILE A 438 12.64 20.25 2.98
N GLU A 439 13.20 21.26 3.65
CA GLU A 439 14.64 21.39 3.92
C GLU A 439 14.89 21.41 5.43
N SER A 440 16.09 21.02 5.89
CA SER A 440 16.45 21.01 7.31
C SER A 440 17.29 22.25 7.56
N LEU A 441 16.95 23.00 8.60
CA LEU A 441 17.59 24.27 8.94
C LEU A 441 18.89 24.10 9.71
N LYS A 442 19.19 22.90 10.23
CA LYS A 442 20.50 22.61 10.83
C LYS A 442 21.62 22.51 9.80
N ASN A 443 21.31 22.29 8.51
CA ASN A 443 22.29 21.84 7.51
C ASN A 443 22.05 22.40 6.10
N SER A 444 21.57 23.62 5.91
CA SER A 444 21.28 24.12 4.54
C SER A 444 22.51 24.08 3.61
N ALA A 445 23.71 24.31 4.15
CA ALA A 445 24.96 24.20 3.39
C ALA A 445 25.38 22.74 3.11
N ILE A 446 25.11 21.80 4.02
CA ILE A 446 25.47 20.38 3.89
C ILE A 446 24.44 19.61 3.04
N LYS A 447 23.18 20.07 2.99
CA LYS A 447 22.10 19.45 2.22
C LYS A 447 22.29 19.53 0.71
N ASN A 448 23.00 20.53 0.21
CA ASN A 448 23.38 20.58 -1.20
C ASN A 448 24.63 19.74 -1.50
N LEU A 449 25.36 19.29 -0.46
CA LEU A 449 26.53 18.41 -0.58
C LEU A 449 26.13 16.93 -0.55
N VAL A 450 25.01 16.60 0.11
CA VAL A 450 24.45 15.25 0.21
C VAL A 450 22.94 15.28 -0.02
N VAL A 451 22.47 14.58 -1.04
CA VAL A 451 21.04 14.44 -1.34
C VAL A 451 20.58 12.99 -1.21
N ASN A 452 19.30 12.78 -0.91
CA ASN A 452 18.73 11.44 -0.96
C ASN A 452 18.65 10.96 -2.42
N LEU A 453 19.00 9.70 -2.68
CA LEU A 453 18.96 9.14 -4.04
C LEU A 453 17.57 9.22 -4.65
N TYR A 454 16.51 9.03 -3.86
CA TYR A 454 15.14 9.08 -4.38
C TYR A 454 14.69 10.48 -4.75
N ASP A 455 15.31 11.51 -4.17
CA ASP A 455 15.01 12.91 -4.45
C ASP A 455 15.92 13.50 -5.54
N ALA A 456 16.92 12.74 -6.04
CA ALA A 456 17.97 13.25 -6.92
C ALA A 456 17.43 13.96 -8.19
N LYS A 457 16.31 13.51 -8.75
CA LYS A 457 15.67 14.16 -9.92
C LYS A 457 15.25 15.62 -9.67
N LEU A 458 15.04 16.02 -8.41
CA LEU A 458 14.63 17.36 -8.03
C LEU A 458 15.78 18.38 -8.10
N TYR A 459 17.03 17.88 -8.09
CA TYR A 459 18.25 18.68 -8.00
C TYR A 459 18.93 18.90 -9.35
N GLY A 460 18.46 18.23 -10.40
CA GLY A 460 18.99 18.34 -11.75
C GLY A 460 20.28 17.55 -11.98
N ARG A 461 20.46 17.06 -13.22
CA ARG A 461 21.59 16.19 -13.61
C ARG A 461 22.95 16.80 -13.33
N ASP A 462 23.10 18.12 -13.42
CA ASP A 462 24.39 18.79 -13.20
C ASP A 462 24.89 18.67 -11.75
N LEU A 463 23.98 18.48 -10.78
CA LEU A 463 24.34 18.38 -9.36
C LEU A 463 24.52 16.93 -8.90
N VAL A 464 23.78 15.98 -9.47
CA VAL A 464 23.72 14.58 -8.98
C VAL A 464 24.23 13.54 -9.99
N GLY A 465 24.49 13.95 -11.23
CA GLY A 465 24.87 13.07 -12.33
C GLY A 465 23.71 12.30 -12.97
N GLY A 466 24.00 11.64 -14.09
CA GLY A 466 23.04 10.90 -14.91
C GLY A 466 22.42 9.71 -14.18
N LYS A 467 23.25 8.81 -13.64
CA LYS A 467 22.79 7.59 -12.95
C LYS A 467 21.86 7.87 -11.78
N ALA A 468 22.24 8.79 -10.90
CA ALA A 468 21.41 9.15 -9.76
C ALA A 468 20.05 9.71 -10.19
N THR A 469 20.04 10.55 -11.23
CA THR A 469 18.81 11.12 -11.78
C THR A 469 17.90 10.04 -12.33
N ASN A 470 18.44 9.12 -13.14
CA ASN A 470 17.65 8.06 -13.75
C ASN A 470 17.08 7.10 -12.69
N LEU A 471 17.87 6.72 -11.70
CA LEU A 471 17.41 5.90 -10.56
C LEU A 471 16.30 6.59 -9.76
N SER A 472 16.40 7.89 -9.52
CA SER A 472 15.33 8.68 -8.87
C SER A 472 14.05 8.72 -9.70
N ILE A 473 14.16 8.87 -11.03
CA ILE A 473 13.02 8.84 -11.95
C ILE A 473 12.32 7.47 -11.86
N LEU A 474 13.08 6.38 -11.99
CA LEU A 474 12.57 5.02 -11.89
C LEU A 474 11.91 4.76 -10.53
N LYS A 475 12.56 5.14 -9.43
CA LYS A 475 11.95 5.00 -8.10
C LYS A 475 10.61 5.71 -8.00
N SER A 476 10.50 6.92 -8.56
CA SER A 476 9.26 7.69 -8.56
C SER A 476 8.14 7.11 -9.43
N LYS A 477 8.47 6.11 -10.25
CA LYS A 477 7.54 5.33 -11.07
C LYS A 477 7.26 3.95 -10.45
N GLY A 478 7.66 3.74 -9.19
CA GLY A 478 7.32 2.55 -8.41
C GLY A 478 8.25 1.36 -8.63
N TYR A 479 9.34 1.50 -9.38
CA TYR A 479 10.35 0.46 -9.49
C TYR A 479 11.13 0.27 -8.18
N ASN A 480 11.57 -0.96 -7.94
CA ASN A 480 12.45 -1.25 -6.81
C ASN A 480 13.86 -0.73 -7.11
N VAL A 481 14.22 0.39 -6.51
CA VAL A 481 15.59 0.93 -6.51
C VAL A 481 16.12 0.82 -5.09
N PRO A 482 17.32 0.26 -4.85
CA PRO A 482 17.89 0.23 -3.52
C PRO A 482 18.11 1.64 -2.96
N HIS A 483 17.86 1.80 -1.66
CA HIS A 483 17.99 3.09 -1.00
C HIS A 483 19.44 3.58 -1.00
N GLY A 484 19.64 4.90 -0.97
CA GLY A 484 20.98 5.47 -0.98
C GLY A 484 21.00 6.99 -0.88
N LEU A 485 22.21 7.52 -0.92
CA LEU A 485 22.51 8.95 -0.94
C LEU A 485 23.38 9.28 -2.16
N VAL A 486 23.40 10.55 -2.54
CA VAL A 486 24.28 11.09 -3.57
C VAL A 486 25.10 12.20 -2.96
N LEU A 487 26.42 12.04 -3.00
CA LEU A 487 27.36 13.10 -2.74
C LEU A 487 27.49 13.92 -4.03
N THR A 488 27.08 15.17 -3.97
CA THR A 488 26.85 15.98 -5.17
C THR A 488 28.15 16.39 -5.85
N THR A 489 28.03 16.89 -7.07
CA THR A 489 29.18 17.43 -7.82
C THR A 489 29.83 18.60 -7.07
N GLU A 490 29.07 19.43 -6.36
CA GLU A 490 29.58 20.51 -5.51
C GLU A 490 30.51 19.98 -4.41
N PHE A 491 30.11 18.92 -3.71
CA PHE A 491 30.94 18.28 -2.69
C PHE A 491 32.18 17.64 -3.31
N CYS A 492 31.99 16.88 -4.39
CA CYS A 492 33.06 16.05 -4.95
C CYS A 492 34.16 16.89 -5.63
N GLN A 493 33.82 18.03 -6.24
CA GLN A 493 34.79 18.94 -6.85
C GLN A 493 35.63 19.69 -5.82
N LYS A 494 35.01 20.11 -4.71
CA LYS A 494 35.68 20.87 -3.65
C LYS A 494 35.29 20.26 -2.30
N PRO A 495 35.89 19.12 -1.91
CA PRO A 495 35.50 18.43 -0.70
C PRO A 495 35.87 19.25 0.53
N ARG A 496 34.91 20.03 1.03
CA ARG A 496 34.98 20.80 2.28
C ARG A 496 34.12 20.10 3.32
N ASN A 497 34.43 20.35 4.60
CA ASN A 497 33.65 19.82 5.73
C ASN A 497 33.49 18.28 5.68
N TRP A 498 34.52 17.57 5.19
CA TRP A 498 34.49 16.12 4.94
C TRP A 498 33.97 15.33 6.16
N ASP A 499 34.54 15.56 7.33
CA ASP A 499 34.14 14.88 8.55
C ASP A 499 32.71 15.22 8.98
N GLU A 500 32.26 16.45 8.75
CA GLU A 500 30.91 16.90 9.08
C GLU A 500 29.88 16.25 8.15
N VAL A 501 30.18 16.18 6.85
CA VAL A 501 29.38 15.50 5.83
C VAL A 501 29.18 14.04 6.19
N PHE A 502 30.26 13.28 6.44
CA PHE A 502 30.17 11.86 6.80
C PHE A 502 29.67 11.59 8.23
N LYS A 503 29.70 12.57 9.13
CA LYS A 503 28.98 12.50 10.41
C LYS A 503 27.48 12.72 10.24
N SER A 504 27.06 13.43 9.20
CA SER A 504 25.68 13.81 8.95
C SER A 504 24.90 12.80 8.09
N ILE A 505 25.58 11.88 7.39
CA ILE A 505 24.90 10.86 6.57
C ILE A 505 24.07 9.93 7.47
N ASP A 506 22.83 9.69 7.06
CA ASP A 506 21.89 8.84 7.79
C ASP A 506 21.79 7.47 7.10
N LEU A 507 22.90 6.73 7.13
CA LEU A 507 22.99 5.36 6.61
C LEU A 507 23.09 4.36 7.77
N ASP A 508 22.48 3.18 7.60
CA ASP A 508 22.55 2.10 8.57
C ASP A 508 23.97 1.51 8.63
N LYS A 509 24.61 1.64 9.80
CA LYS A 509 25.98 1.16 10.02
C LYS A 509 26.14 -0.35 9.92
N LYS A 510 25.05 -1.12 10.03
CA LYS A 510 25.06 -2.58 9.95
C LYS A 510 24.97 -3.12 8.52
N LYS A 511 24.66 -2.25 7.54
CA LYS A 511 24.50 -2.64 6.13
C LYS A 511 25.81 -2.45 5.35
N LYS A 512 25.83 -3.09 4.18
CA LYS A 512 26.87 -2.92 3.16
C LYS A 512 26.38 -1.99 2.07
N TYR A 513 27.31 -1.30 1.42
CA TYR A 513 27.02 -0.29 0.39
C TYR A 513 27.83 -0.51 -0.89
N ALA A 514 27.22 -0.13 -2.01
CA ALA A 514 27.89 0.16 -3.27
C ALA A 514 28.24 1.65 -3.32
N VAL A 515 29.47 1.98 -3.69
CA VAL A 515 29.93 3.36 -3.91
C VAL A 515 30.25 3.50 -5.40
N ARG A 516 29.44 4.26 -6.12
CA ARG A 516 29.45 4.35 -7.59
C ARG A 516 29.65 5.78 -8.07
N SER A 517 30.38 5.93 -9.16
CA SER A 517 30.42 7.16 -9.94
C SER A 517 29.05 7.49 -10.55
N SER A 518 28.73 8.77 -10.63
CA SER A 518 27.57 9.33 -11.34
C SER A 518 28.00 10.66 -11.93
N ALA A 519 28.50 10.65 -13.17
CA ALA A 519 29.01 11.87 -13.81
C ALA A 519 27.89 12.64 -14.54
N ASP A 520 28.10 13.94 -14.75
CA ASP A 520 27.18 14.82 -15.49
C ASP A 520 27.18 14.61 -17.02
N ILE A 521 28.20 13.90 -17.52
CA ILE A 521 28.45 13.65 -18.94
C ILE A 521 28.20 12.22 -19.40
N GLU A 522 27.83 11.30 -18.50
CA GLU A 522 27.69 9.87 -18.83
C GLU A 522 26.67 9.60 -19.97
N ASP A 523 25.76 10.54 -20.24
CA ASP A 523 24.74 10.46 -21.28
C ASP A 523 24.93 11.48 -22.44
N LYS A 524 25.99 12.30 -22.44
CA LYS A 524 26.12 13.48 -23.34
C LYS A 524 27.15 13.33 -24.48
N THR A 525 27.95 12.28 -24.52
CA THR A 525 29.03 12.13 -25.52
C THR A 525 29.04 10.74 -26.15
N ASP A 526 29.29 10.70 -27.46
CA ASP A 526 29.29 9.52 -28.35
C ASP A 526 30.21 8.35 -27.91
N HIS A 527 31.12 8.58 -26.96
CA HIS A 527 31.80 7.50 -26.26
C HIS A 527 31.41 7.50 -24.78
N ALA A 528 30.52 6.57 -24.43
CA ALA A 528 30.15 6.31 -23.05
C ALA A 528 31.40 5.92 -22.24
N PHE A 529 31.62 6.58 -21.11
CA PHE A 529 32.68 6.25 -20.13
C PHE A 529 32.45 4.91 -19.39
N ALA A 530 31.76 3.96 -20.03
CA ALA A 530 31.45 2.65 -19.48
C ALA A 530 32.73 1.97 -18.97
N GLY A 531 32.76 1.63 -17.68
CA GLY A 531 33.90 0.98 -17.04
C GLY A 531 35.14 1.87 -16.81
N GLN A 532 35.08 3.18 -17.09
CA GLN A 532 36.23 4.08 -16.90
C GLN A 532 36.26 4.80 -15.53
N PHE A 533 35.20 4.70 -14.73
CA PHE A 533 35.16 5.24 -13.38
C PHE A 533 35.03 4.11 -12.37
N GLU A 534 35.66 4.29 -11.20
CA GLU A 534 35.70 3.24 -10.18
C GLU A 534 34.31 3.00 -9.57
N THR A 535 34.04 1.74 -9.26
CA THR A 535 32.87 1.29 -8.50
C THR A 535 33.32 0.30 -7.44
N TYR A 536 32.84 0.47 -6.21
CA TYR A 536 33.16 -0.42 -5.10
C TYR A 536 31.89 -1.05 -4.54
N LEU A 537 31.78 -2.38 -4.55
CA LEU A 537 30.67 -3.11 -3.93
C LEU A 537 31.04 -3.61 -2.53
N ASN A 538 30.04 -4.03 -1.75
CA ASN A 538 30.21 -4.64 -0.41
C ASN A 538 31.02 -3.80 0.61
N THR A 539 30.97 -2.48 0.46
CA THR A 539 31.71 -1.53 1.31
C THR A 539 31.04 -1.43 2.70
N ASN A 540 31.82 -1.55 3.78
CA ASN A 540 31.29 -1.27 5.13
C ASN A 540 31.01 0.21 5.30
N TYR A 541 30.14 0.57 6.24
CA TYR A 541 29.83 1.97 6.54
C TYR A 541 31.10 2.80 6.82
N GLU A 542 32.04 2.24 7.58
CA GLU A 542 33.29 2.90 7.98
C GLU A 542 34.24 3.16 6.80
N ASP A 543 34.13 2.35 5.74
CA ASP A 543 34.98 2.42 4.56
C ASP A 543 34.44 3.38 3.49
N ILE A 544 33.17 3.82 3.60
CA ILE A 544 32.51 4.70 2.62
C ILE A 544 33.34 5.96 2.34
N PRO A 545 33.87 6.71 3.33
CA PRO A 545 34.64 7.92 3.05
C PRO A 545 35.86 7.63 2.18
N MET A 546 36.59 6.54 2.47
CA MET A 546 37.75 6.15 1.67
C MET A 546 37.35 5.83 0.23
N LYS A 547 36.28 5.04 0.04
CA LYS A 547 35.79 4.65 -1.30
C LYS A 547 35.28 5.84 -2.10
N VAL A 548 34.58 6.77 -1.47
CA VAL A 548 34.16 8.02 -2.12
C VAL A 548 35.37 8.79 -2.64
N ARG A 549 36.45 8.89 -1.85
CA ARG A 549 37.68 9.58 -2.27
C ARG A 549 38.32 8.90 -3.48
N GLU A 550 38.32 7.56 -3.52
CA GLU A 550 38.84 6.81 -4.66
C GLU A 550 37.99 7.03 -5.93
N VAL A 551 36.66 7.03 -5.81
CA VAL A 551 35.76 7.36 -6.94
C VAL A 551 36.00 8.78 -7.44
N ILE A 552 36.12 9.77 -6.55
CA ILE A 552 36.42 11.16 -6.93
C ILE A 552 37.75 11.25 -7.70
N LYS A 553 38.80 10.56 -7.22
CA LYS A 553 40.12 10.54 -7.90
C LYS A 553 40.05 9.92 -9.29
N SER A 554 39.15 8.96 -9.51
CA SER A 554 39.00 8.30 -10.81
C SER A 554 38.57 9.26 -11.93
N ALA A 555 37.87 10.35 -11.58
CA ALA A 555 37.46 11.39 -12.53
C ALA A 555 38.64 12.21 -13.07
N SER A 556 39.77 12.23 -12.37
CA SER A 556 41.01 12.92 -12.78
C SER A 556 42.08 11.96 -13.32
N ALA A 557 41.72 10.70 -13.59
CA ALA A 557 42.67 9.73 -14.11
C ALA A 557 43.19 10.14 -15.50
N LYS A 558 44.47 9.86 -15.78
CA LYS A 558 45.15 10.21 -17.03
C LYS A 558 44.34 9.78 -18.28
N ARG A 559 43.70 8.61 -18.23
CA ARG A 559 42.83 8.08 -19.30
C ARG A 559 41.68 9.03 -19.69
N ILE A 560 41.10 9.73 -18.72
CA ILE A 560 40.01 10.69 -18.94
C ILE A 560 40.55 11.95 -19.61
N HIS A 561 41.71 12.44 -19.15
CA HIS A 561 42.38 13.59 -19.74
C HIS A 561 42.82 13.33 -21.18
N ASP A 562 43.44 12.17 -21.45
CA ASP A 562 43.89 11.78 -22.79
C ASP A 562 42.69 11.65 -23.77
N TYR A 563 41.53 11.19 -23.28
CA TYR A 563 40.30 11.11 -24.06
C TYR A 563 39.76 12.52 -24.45
N PHE A 564 39.64 13.45 -23.50
CA PHE A 564 39.19 14.82 -23.83
C PHE A 564 40.16 15.60 -24.71
N ALA A 565 41.46 15.40 -24.49
CA ALA A 565 42.49 15.95 -25.36
C ALA A 565 42.37 15.45 -26.81
N SER A 566 42.01 14.17 -27.00
CA SER A 566 41.80 13.58 -28.33
C SER A 566 40.58 14.14 -29.08
N MET A 567 39.59 14.67 -28.34
CA MET A 567 38.41 15.34 -28.91
C MET A 567 38.58 16.86 -29.07
N GLY A 568 39.75 17.42 -28.74
CA GLY A 568 40.02 18.86 -28.83
C GLY A 568 39.16 19.72 -27.89
N SER A 569 38.72 19.16 -26.76
CA SER A 569 37.79 19.80 -25.82
C SER A 569 38.45 20.09 -24.46
N ASP A 570 38.29 21.33 -23.96
CA ASP A 570 38.67 21.75 -22.60
C ASP A 570 37.65 21.28 -21.53
N TRP A 571 36.89 20.22 -21.79
CA TRP A 571 35.82 19.76 -20.91
C TRP A 571 36.35 19.29 -19.54
N SER A 572 35.61 19.66 -18.49
CA SER A 572 35.83 19.17 -17.13
C SER A 572 34.67 18.27 -16.72
N VAL A 573 34.98 17.05 -16.28
CA VAL A 573 34.00 16.08 -15.78
C VAL A 573 33.54 16.51 -14.39
N LYS A 574 32.24 16.69 -14.18
CA LYS A 574 31.70 16.86 -12.83
C LYS A 574 31.23 15.51 -12.30
N MET A 575 31.95 15.00 -11.32
CA MET A 575 31.63 13.71 -10.70
C MET A 575 30.74 13.92 -9.48
N ALA A 576 29.60 13.24 -9.42
CA ALA A 576 28.89 12.95 -8.18
C ALA A 576 29.14 11.47 -7.80
N VAL A 577 28.90 11.12 -6.53
CA VAL A 577 29.08 9.76 -6.03
C VAL A 577 27.80 9.24 -5.40
N VAL A 578 27.29 8.13 -5.91
CA VAL A 578 26.13 7.42 -5.36
C VAL A 578 26.61 6.41 -4.33
N VAL A 579 26.09 6.49 -3.11
CA VAL A 579 26.27 5.49 -2.05
C VAL A 579 24.94 4.76 -1.87
N GLN A 580 24.86 3.52 -2.32
CA GLN A 580 23.63 2.75 -2.42
C GLN A 580 23.69 1.49 -1.56
N GLU A 581 22.61 1.14 -0.86
CA GLU A 581 22.51 -0.10 -0.08
C GLU A 581 22.67 -1.35 -0.96
N MET A 582 23.43 -2.33 -0.47
CA MET A 582 23.53 -3.64 -1.10
C MET A 582 22.26 -4.46 -0.82
N ILE A 583 21.80 -5.19 -1.82
CA ILE A 583 20.70 -6.15 -1.71
C ILE A 583 21.28 -7.56 -1.49
N ASP A 584 20.54 -8.44 -0.81
CA ASP A 584 20.90 -9.86 -0.70
C ASP A 584 20.50 -10.58 -2.00
N VAL A 585 21.43 -10.58 -2.96
CA VAL A 585 21.21 -11.00 -4.35
C VAL A 585 21.29 -12.52 -4.53
N ASP A 586 20.31 -13.10 -5.24
CA ASP A 586 20.34 -14.47 -5.75
C ASP A 586 20.93 -14.52 -7.18
N LYS A 587 20.48 -13.63 -8.07
CA LYS A 587 20.95 -13.50 -9.45
C LYS A 587 21.10 -12.04 -9.83
N SER A 588 22.03 -11.71 -10.71
CA SER A 588 22.15 -10.36 -11.24
C SER A 588 22.69 -10.36 -12.65
N GLY A 589 22.59 -9.21 -13.32
CA GLY A 589 23.01 -9.12 -14.70
C GLY A 589 22.82 -7.74 -15.30
N GLY A 590 23.16 -7.66 -16.58
CA GLY A 590 22.78 -6.57 -17.48
C GLY A 590 21.63 -7.01 -18.39
N VAL A 591 20.72 -6.11 -18.70
CA VAL A 591 19.82 -6.22 -19.85
C VAL A 591 20.09 -5.06 -20.80
N PHE A 592 20.34 -5.39 -22.06
CA PHE A 592 20.53 -4.45 -23.14
C PHE A 592 19.31 -4.50 -24.05
N GLY A 593 18.72 -3.33 -24.30
CA GLY A 593 17.58 -3.17 -25.21
C GLY A 593 17.91 -3.34 -26.70
N LYS A 594 19.19 -3.54 -27.03
CA LYS A 594 19.65 -3.92 -28.37
C LYS A 594 20.84 -4.88 -28.24
N ASP A 595 21.11 -5.65 -29.28
CA ASP A 595 22.36 -6.40 -29.33
C ASP A 595 23.54 -5.46 -29.59
N LEU A 596 24.42 -5.31 -28.61
CA LEU A 596 25.60 -4.42 -28.70
C LEU A 596 26.60 -4.84 -29.79
N GLN A 597 26.55 -6.09 -30.27
CA GLN A 597 27.45 -6.54 -31.34
C GLN A 597 26.95 -6.16 -32.74
N THR A 598 25.64 -6.24 -32.95
CA THR A 598 25.01 -6.04 -34.27
C THR A 598 24.29 -4.70 -34.40
N GLY A 599 23.97 -4.06 -33.28
CA GLY A 599 23.10 -2.88 -33.21
C GLY A 599 21.61 -3.20 -33.36
N ASP A 600 21.21 -4.48 -33.39
CA ASP A 600 19.83 -4.88 -33.65
C ASP A 600 18.91 -4.56 -32.46
N GLU A 601 18.04 -3.56 -32.63
CA GLU A 601 17.04 -3.13 -31.65
C GLU A 601 15.86 -4.10 -31.52
N ASP A 602 15.69 -5.07 -32.44
CA ASP A 602 14.72 -6.16 -32.26
C ASP A 602 15.14 -7.11 -31.12
N LEU A 603 16.40 -7.04 -30.68
CA LEU A 603 16.97 -7.99 -29.73
C LEU A 603 17.10 -7.39 -28.33
N ILE A 604 16.56 -8.09 -27.34
CA ILE A 604 16.87 -7.86 -25.93
C ILE A 604 17.92 -8.90 -25.52
N VAL A 605 19.07 -8.44 -25.05
CA VAL A 605 20.19 -9.29 -24.63
C VAL A 605 20.34 -9.21 -23.12
N MET A 606 20.25 -10.35 -22.45
CA MET A 606 20.43 -10.47 -20.99
C MET A 606 21.71 -11.25 -20.70
N ASP A 607 22.64 -10.64 -19.97
CA ASP A 607 23.85 -11.31 -19.47
C ASP A 607 23.70 -11.56 -17.97
N VAL A 608 23.68 -12.84 -17.55
CA VAL A 608 23.24 -13.30 -16.22
C VAL A 608 24.37 -13.96 -15.45
N ALA A 609 24.51 -13.67 -14.17
CA ALA A 609 25.34 -14.41 -13.21
C ALA A 609 24.59 -14.76 -11.92
N LEU A 610 25.07 -15.79 -11.23
CA LEU A 610 24.62 -16.13 -9.87
C LEU A 610 25.32 -15.24 -8.84
N GLY A 611 24.55 -14.79 -7.85
CA GLY A 611 25.01 -13.91 -6.79
C GLY A 611 25.30 -12.48 -7.26
N LEU A 612 26.23 -11.82 -6.57
CA LEU A 612 26.64 -10.44 -6.84
C LEU A 612 27.41 -10.36 -8.16
N GLY A 613 26.84 -9.68 -9.14
CA GLY A 613 27.33 -9.54 -10.51
C GLY A 613 28.60 -8.70 -10.67
N ASP A 614 29.46 -8.65 -9.65
CA ASP A 614 30.74 -7.94 -9.65
C ASP A 614 31.62 -8.34 -10.85
N GLY A 615 31.53 -9.61 -11.28
CA GLY A 615 32.23 -10.07 -12.47
C GLY A 615 31.44 -9.91 -13.79
N VAL A 616 30.15 -9.58 -13.76
CA VAL A 616 29.37 -9.29 -14.98
C VAL A 616 29.79 -7.93 -15.54
N VAL A 617 29.85 -6.92 -14.66
CA VAL A 617 30.24 -5.55 -15.01
C VAL A 617 31.73 -5.46 -15.39
N ASN A 618 32.59 -6.22 -14.71
CA ASN A 618 34.03 -6.24 -14.95
C ASN A 618 34.48 -7.29 -16.01
N GLY A 619 33.56 -8.05 -16.59
CA GLY A 619 33.86 -9.09 -17.59
C GLY A 619 34.65 -10.31 -17.08
N THR A 620 34.73 -10.50 -15.76
CA THR A 620 35.51 -11.57 -15.11
C THR A 620 34.66 -12.76 -14.65
N ALA A 621 33.33 -12.61 -14.54
CA ALA A 621 32.43 -13.71 -14.21
C ALA A 621 32.00 -14.45 -15.47
N LYS A 622 31.84 -15.77 -15.34
CA LYS A 622 31.17 -16.59 -16.35
C LYS A 622 29.68 -16.23 -16.37
N THR A 623 29.26 -15.47 -17.37
CA THR A 623 27.85 -15.11 -17.57
C THR A 623 27.15 -16.08 -18.52
N GLN A 624 25.84 -16.25 -18.33
CA GLN A 624 24.97 -16.83 -19.33
C GLN A 624 24.35 -15.70 -20.13
N ARG A 625 24.55 -15.72 -21.46
CA ARG A 625 23.87 -14.82 -22.39
C ARG A 625 22.54 -15.41 -22.85
N ILE A 626 21.46 -14.66 -22.75
CA ILE A 626 20.11 -14.99 -23.19
C ILE A 626 19.66 -13.91 -24.18
N ILE A 627 19.09 -14.31 -25.32
CA ILE A 627 18.68 -13.38 -26.38
C ILE A 627 17.19 -13.57 -26.66
N TYR A 628 16.43 -12.48 -26.64
CA TYR A 628 14.99 -12.43 -26.88
C TYR A 628 14.67 -11.53 -28.09
N SER A 629 13.80 -11.99 -28.99
CA SER A 629 13.30 -11.21 -30.14
C SER A 629 11.99 -10.53 -29.78
N ARG A 630 11.94 -9.20 -29.91
CA ARG A 630 10.75 -8.38 -29.71
C ARG A 630 9.66 -8.76 -30.72
N SER A 631 9.99 -8.75 -32.01
CA SER A 631 9.04 -9.03 -33.11
C SER A 631 8.48 -10.45 -33.07
N LYS A 632 9.30 -11.44 -32.70
CA LYS A 632 8.88 -12.85 -32.67
C LYS A 632 8.34 -13.29 -31.31
N ASN A 633 8.39 -12.42 -30.29
CA ASN A 633 8.01 -12.70 -28.91
C ASN A 633 8.59 -14.04 -28.38
N LYS A 634 9.89 -14.28 -28.62
CA LYS A 634 10.54 -15.55 -28.24
C LYS A 634 12.06 -15.44 -28.11
N LEU A 635 12.64 -16.43 -27.43
CA LEU A 635 14.09 -16.59 -27.32
C LEU A 635 14.71 -17.05 -28.66
N ILE A 636 15.86 -16.48 -29.04
CA ILE A 636 16.50 -16.74 -30.34
C ILE A 636 17.45 -17.96 -30.34
N ASN A 637 17.93 -18.44 -29.19
CA ASN A 637 18.87 -19.57 -29.13
C ASN A 637 18.45 -20.68 -28.16
N ASP A 638 17.48 -21.50 -28.56
CA ASP A 638 17.13 -22.75 -27.85
C ASP A 638 17.94 -23.98 -28.36
N LYS A 639 19.17 -23.76 -28.85
CA LYS A 639 20.06 -24.82 -29.37
C LYS A 639 21.02 -25.41 -28.32
N ALA A 640 20.68 -25.31 -27.04
CA ALA A 640 21.35 -26.05 -25.97
C ALA A 640 20.32 -26.89 -25.21
N GLY A 641 19.75 -27.89 -25.91
CA GLY A 641 18.71 -28.80 -25.40
C GLY A 641 19.14 -29.74 -24.27
N ASN A 642 19.85 -29.24 -23.25
CA ASN A 642 20.04 -29.89 -21.94
C ASN A 642 20.70 -28.98 -20.87
N ALA A 643 21.01 -27.70 -21.14
CA ALA A 643 21.54 -26.78 -20.13
C ALA A 643 20.41 -25.92 -19.56
N LYS A 644 20.11 -26.08 -18.26
CA LYS A 644 19.09 -25.28 -17.56
C LYS A 644 19.54 -23.81 -17.53
N ASN A 645 18.72 -22.91 -18.07
CA ASN A 645 18.97 -21.47 -17.94
C ASN A 645 19.08 -21.06 -16.47
N LEU A 646 19.98 -20.13 -16.18
CA LEU A 646 20.13 -19.51 -14.87
C LEU A 646 18.88 -18.72 -14.49
N LEU A 647 18.24 -18.09 -15.48
CA LEU A 647 16.92 -17.51 -15.34
C LEU A 647 15.83 -18.52 -15.71
N THR A 648 14.79 -18.55 -14.89
CA THR A 648 13.51 -19.18 -15.23
C THR A 648 12.81 -18.42 -16.36
N ARG A 649 11.83 -19.04 -17.00
CA ARG A 649 11.05 -18.37 -18.04
C ARG A 649 10.33 -17.13 -17.50
N MET A 650 9.79 -17.20 -16.29
CA MET A 650 9.14 -16.06 -15.62
C MET A 650 10.12 -14.90 -15.39
N GLU A 651 11.33 -15.17 -14.90
CA GLU A 651 12.34 -14.11 -14.68
C GLU A 651 12.75 -13.45 -16.00
N ILE A 652 12.87 -14.21 -17.08
CA ILE A 652 13.13 -13.69 -18.43
C ILE A 652 12.01 -12.75 -18.87
N ASP A 653 10.76 -13.21 -18.80
CA ASP A 653 9.61 -12.44 -19.27
C ASP A 653 9.46 -11.14 -18.44
N SER A 654 9.66 -11.19 -17.12
CA SER A 654 9.66 -10.00 -16.25
C SER A 654 10.78 -9.00 -16.58
N LEU A 655 12.00 -9.47 -16.91
CA LEU A 655 13.10 -8.59 -17.31
C LEU A 655 12.85 -7.94 -18.67
N VAL A 656 12.26 -8.68 -19.61
CA VAL A 656 11.83 -8.17 -20.91
C VAL A 656 10.79 -7.05 -20.73
N GLU A 657 9.74 -7.30 -19.94
CA GLU A 657 8.69 -6.29 -19.64
C GLU A 657 9.25 -5.06 -18.93
N MET A 658 10.14 -5.26 -17.96
CA MET A 658 10.85 -4.17 -17.28
C MET A 658 11.63 -3.34 -18.29
N THR A 659 12.36 -3.98 -19.21
CA THR A 659 13.17 -3.29 -20.24
C THR A 659 12.28 -2.42 -21.13
N PHE A 660 11.22 -2.98 -21.70
CA PHE A 660 10.25 -2.21 -22.50
C PHE A 660 9.66 -1.01 -21.73
N SER A 661 9.29 -1.24 -20.48
CA SER A 661 8.64 -0.22 -19.65
C SER A 661 9.60 0.92 -19.27
N VAL A 662 10.87 0.59 -19.02
CA VAL A 662 11.93 1.56 -18.72
C VAL A 662 12.31 2.34 -19.98
N GLU A 663 12.47 1.69 -21.13
CA GLU A 663 12.75 2.35 -22.42
C GLU A 663 11.63 3.31 -22.82
N LYS A 664 10.36 2.89 -22.71
CA LYS A 664 9.21 3.75 -23.00
C LYS A 664 9.15 4.96 -22.08
N LEU A 665 9.55 4.79 -20.81
CA LEU A 665 9.55 5.85 -19.82
C LEU A 665 10.65 6.88 -20.07
N ILE A 666 11.85 6.42 -20.45
CA ILE A 666 13.02 7.28 -20.67
C ILE A 666 13.01 7.88 -22.09
N GLY A 667 12.47 7.15 -23.07
CA GLY A 667 12.34 7.58 -24.47
C GLY A 667 13.48 7.13 -25.38
N GLU A 668 14.35 6.22 -24.93
CA GLU A 668 15.48 5.70 -25.69
C GLU A 668 15.78 4.25 -25.24
N VAL A 669 16.51 3.49 -26.07
CA VAL A 669 16.97 2.12 -25.77
C VAL A 669 17.89 2.14 -24.54
N GLN A 670 17.81 1.14 -23.66
CA GLN A 670 18.52 1.18 -22.36
C GLN A 670 19.50 0.02 -22.15
N ASP A 671 20.55 0.30 -21.40
CA ASP A 671 21.39 -0.65 -20.69
C ASP A 671 21.04 -0.59 -19.20
N ILE A 672 20.53 -1.69 -18.68
CA ILE A 672 19.95 -1.80 -17.35
C ILE A 672 20.73 -2.83 -16.54
N GLU A 673 21.32 -2.40 -15.42
CA GLU A 673 21.85 -3.31 -14.41
C GLU A 673 20.74 -3.66 -13.42
N TRP A 674 20.57 -4.96 -13.16
CA TRP A 674 19.51 -5.48 -12.31
C TRP A 674 20.01 -6.56 -11.36
N ALA A 675 19.26 -6.75 -10.27
CA ALA A 675 19.45 -7.84 -9.33
C ALA A 675 18.10 -8.47 -8.96
N ILE A 676 18.05 -9.79 -8.83
CA ILE A 676 16.94 -10.53 -8.25
C ILE A 676 17.35 -10.95 -6.85
N ASP A 677 16.59 -10.55 -5.84
CA ASP A 677 16.83 -10.97 -4.47
C ASP A 677 16.35 -12.41 -4.21
N LYS A 678 16.71 -12.98 -3.05
CA LYS A 678 16.29 -14.34 -2.66
C LYS A 678 14.77 -14.53 -2.53
N LYS A 679 13.98 -13.46 -2.51
CA LYS A 679 12.50 -13.49 -2.49
C LYS A 679 11.90 -13.35 -3.88
N GLY A 680 12.73 -13.19 -4.91
CA GLY A 680 12.31 -13.03 -6.30
C GLY A 680 11.96 -11.59 -6.69
N ALA A 681 12.21 -10.57 -5.85
CA ALA A 681 11.99 -9.20 -6.29
C ALA A 681 13.12 -8.74 -7.22
N ILE A 682 12.76 -8.17 -8.38
CA ILE A 682 13.71 -7.51 -9.29
C ILE A 682 13.99 -6.09 -8.76
N TRP A 683 15.26 -5.75 -8.67
CA TRP A 683 15.81 -4.45 -8.26
C TRP A 683 16.59 -3.82 -9.41
N LEU A 684 16.30 -2.55 -9.71
CA LEU A 684 17.03 -1.72 -10.65
C LEU A 684 18.23 -1.08 -9.96
N ILE A 685 19.42 -1.45 -10.43
CA ILE A 685 20.69 -1.07 -9.84
C ILE A 685 21.27 0.15 -10.55
N GLN A 686 21.15 0.18 -11.88
CA GLN A 686 21.58 1.28 -12.75
C GLN A 686 20.80 1.24 -14.06
N THR A 687 20.65 2.39 -14.73
CA THR A 687 20.16 2.46 -16.11
C THR A 687 20.87 3.58 -16.85
N ARG A 688 21.13 3.38 -18.14
CA ARG A 688 21.69 4.39 -19.05
C ARG A 688 21.17 4.19 -20.47
N GLY A 689 21.15 5.28 -21.25
CA GLY A 689 20.84 5.22 -22.68
C GLY A 689 21.87 4.44 -23.48
N LEU A 690 21.41 3.69 -24.47
CA LEU A 690 22.21 3.02 -25.48
C LEU A 690 22.05 3.75 -26.82
N GLN A 691 22.98 4.63 -27.15
CA GLN A 691 23.06 5.26 -28.49
C GLN A 691 23.59 4.31 -29.54
#